data_AF-A0A662WZH8-F1
#
_entry.id   AF-A0A662WZH8-F1
#
_cell.length_a   1.000
_cell.length_b   1.000
_cell.length_c   1.000
_cell.angle_alpha   90.00
_cell.angle_beta   90.00
_cell.angle_gamma   90.00
#
_symmetry.space_group_name_H-M   'P 1'
#
loop_
_entity.id
_entity.type
_entity.pdbx_description
1 polymer ?
#
loop_
_entity_poly.entity_id
_entity_poly.type
_entity_poly.pdbx_seq_one_letter_code
_entity_poly.pdbx_strand_id
1 'polypeptide(L)'
;MSPPPAESQEHETPELYELVARRETLPTVNLSRSVKRLLLNDTRLRKLSRLEYRNRFATGLTFNISLLLTLPAVCDVFGVGGSLAIAIAILQLPGLLATVGNVRVDTARLLLGTYDWWYFSAANFVFTVCLATYLHDLRAVMIPGSWILHQMSVAVDAQVTTLRVIVLSGVVAAAGQAMLAVSVVFKWIESPDFVLATYSAQRYTISLRDVLLNSSLHMMVLLARMAYSKWMQLKERRKASIGDTDVPRVTARFITYRCEVKLRSVPPPVPPSMAGRRLWPSGSPSQSTRSLRSSGLELPSPSPTAARTQLHYTKVDIQFASDDLVVPILWLSLTRWGATQERDGSTIPCLLCLVGFYTLGFVGLTFTFASFALNLPLILGGSQPLWSVVSSASSLGFCAGYFALCQRQLLRRLWRSFDFVYLALQLVLALLGLCDLQLWEPSRCLAVANLGIWAHWALTLDALTPWSRRVLHFRPAFVLPVLTAGLAAQLVLVQNLFLLKREVPNLALFRGRVLGRDVELLLMPFLLTRLLVVFMWNCRLLWRYVKLARQYGRRSTSNSIRGDRNRHEQASQLVLLKGQVEYDYASKARRPPRVFQKVQCVRDGSLQRTTLKHYWVRRLSTTDSAALARVTPLDVVRPVPFN
;
A
#
# COMPACT_ATOMS: atom_id res chain seq x y z
N MET A 1 59.92 -1.71 -33.85
CA MET A 1 58.45 -1.70 -33.79
C MET A 1 58.04 -2.11 -32.39
N SER A 2 57.66 -1.14 -31.56
CA SER A 2 57.11 -1.41 -30.23
C SER A 2 55.71 -2.03 -30.38
N PRO A 3 55.34 -3.05 -29.58
CA PRO A 3 53.98 -3.56 -29.61
C PRO A 3 53.01 -2.42 -29.28
N PRO A 4 51.83 -2.35 -29.92
CA PRO A 4 50.82 -1.37 -29.56
C PRO A 4 50.51 -1.54 -28.06
N PRO A 5 50.33 -0.43 -27.32
CA PRO A 5 49.91 -0.53 -25.94
C PRO A 5 48.64 -1.37 -25.90
N ALA A 6 48.65 -2.43 -25.09
CA ALA A 6 47.46 -3.22 -24.84
C ALA A 6 46.39 -2.23 -24.36
N GLU A 7 45.38 -1.99 -25.21
CA GLU A 7 44.12 -1.37 -24.77
C GLU A 7 43.63 -2.26 -23.63
N SER A 8 43.93 -1.83 -22.40
CA SER A 8 43.25 -2.32 -21.23
C SER A 8 41.78 -2.10 -21.51
N GLN A 9 41.07 -3.16 -21.88
CA GLN A 9 39.62 -3.21 -21.84
C GLN A 9 39.25 -2.82 -20.41
N GLU A 10 39.02 -1.54 -20.19
CA GLU A 10 38.32 -1.05 -19.02
C GLU A 10 36.97 -1.76 -19.09
N HIS A 11 36.85 -2.85 -18.34
CA HIS A 11 35.56 -3.46 -18.10
C HIS A 11 34.70 -2.36 -17.50
N GLU A 12 33.81 -1.79 -18.32
CA GLU A 12 32.84 -0.80 -17.90
C GLU A 12 32.10 -1.36 -16.71
N THR A 13 32.44 -0.87 -15.52
CA THR A 13 31.78 -1.28 -14.30
C THR A 13 30.31 -0.88 -14.41
N PRO A 14 29.36 -1.80 -14.18
CA PRO A 14 27.94 -1.53 -14.38
C PRO A 14 27.50 -0.33 -13.55
N GLU A 15 26.72 0.57 -14.16
CA GLU A 15 26.15 1.72 -13.44
C GLU A 15 25.33 1.21 -12.23
N LEU A 16 25.69 1.65 -11.03
CA LEU A 16 24.94 1.36 -9.81
C LEU A 16 23.86 2.42 -9.61
N TYR A 17 22.67 2.01 -9.18
CA TYR A 17 21.56 2.90 -8.87
C TYR A 17 21.19 2.82 -7.39
N GLU A 18 20.94 3.98 -6.77
CA GLU A 18 20.42 4.10 -5.40
C GLU A 18 19.03 4.75 -5.42
N LEU A 19 18.18 4.34 -4.48
CA LEU A 19 16.87 4.96 -4.25
C LEU A 19 17.01 6.24 -3.42
N VAL A 20 16.83 7.39 -4.05
CA VAL A 20 16.93 8.70 -3.41
C VAL A 20 15.56 9.37 -3.39
N ALA A 21 15.24 10.09 -2.32
CA ALA A 21 14.04 10.90 -2.25
C ALA A 21 13.91 11.88 -3.42
N ARG A 22 12.69 12.05 -3.95
CA ARG A 22 12.45 13.04 -5.01
C ARG A 22 12.56 14.48 -4.50
N ARG A 23 12.03 14.74 -3.30
CA ARG A 23 12.13 16.04 -2.64
C ARG A 23 13.25 16.00 -1.63
N GLU A 24 14.15 16.98 -1.69
CA GLU A 24 15.25 17.12 -0.73
C GLU A 24 14.71 17.43 0.67
N THR A 25 13.65 18.24 0.75
CA THR A 25 12.99 18.59 2.01
C THR A 25 11.58 18.00 2.07
N LEU A 26 11.37 17.15 3.07
CA LEU A 26 10.03 16.69 3.45
C LEU A 26 9.27 17.82 4.16
N PRO A 27 7.92 17.82 4.09
CA PRO A 27 7.13 18.79 4.82
C PRO A 27 7.39 18.67 6.32
N THR A 28 7.55 19.81 6.99
CA THR A 28 7.62 19.87 8.45
C THR A 28 6.22 19.71 9.03
N VAL A 29 6.05 18.83 10.02
CA VAL A 29 4.75 18.56 10.63
C VAL A 29 4.79 18.98 12.09
N ASN A 30 3.80 19.75 12.55
CA ASN A 30 3.66 20.04 13.96
C ASN A 30 2.84 18.94 14.65
N LEU A 31 3.56 18.01 15.30
CA LEU A 31 2.95 16.86 15.97
C LEU A 31 2.15 17.24 17.23
N SER A 32 2.29 18.48 17.71
CA SER A 32 1.60 18.98 18.90
C SER A 32 0.20 19.53 18.62
N ARG A 33 -0.18 19.70 17.34
CA ARG A 33 -1.51 20.14 16.91
C ARG A 33 -2.44 18.93 16.72
N SER A 34 -3.14 18.56 17.79
CA SER A 34 -4.22 17.58 17.73
C SER A 34 -5.60 18.26 17.65
N VAL A 35 -6.60 17.53 17.17
CA VAL A 35 -8.00 18.02 17.11
C VAL A 35 -8.47 18.52 18.47
N LYS A 36 -8.23 17.77 19.55
CA LYS A 36 -8.63 18.20 20.91
C LYS A 36 -7.96 19.49 21.37
N ARG A 37 -6.73 19.78 20.91
CA ARG A 37 -6.02 21.03 21.25
C ARG A 37 -6.54 22.22 20.46
N LEU A 38 -7.11 22.01 19.27
CA LEU A 38 -7.77 23.07 18.51
C LEU A 38 -9.15 23.40 19.10
N LEU A 39 -9.86 22.40 19.61
CA LEU A 39 -11.23 22.56 20.14
C LEU A 39 -11.28 23.02 21.60
N LEU A 40 -10.26 22.74 22.41
CA LEU A 40 -10.28 22.96 23.86
C LEU A 40 -9.15 23.86 24.34
N ASN A 41 -9.47 24.76 25.28
CA ASN A 41 -8.48 25.56 26.01
C ASN A 41 -7.51 24.67 26.80
N ASP A 42 -6.27 25.14 27.03
CA ASP A 42 -5.20 24.36 27.69
C ASP A 42 -5.56 23.83 29.09
N THR A 43 -6.44 24.51 29.83
CA THR A 43 -6.95 24.03 31.13
C THR A 43 -7.90 22.85 30.96
N ARG A 44 -8.85 22.94 30.03
CA ARG A 44 -9.81 21.86 29.70
C ARG A 44 -9.09 20.67 29.07
N LEU A 45 -8.13 20.93 28.18
CA LEU A 45 -7.29 19.91 27.56
C LEU A 45 -6.51 19.11 28.61
N ARG A 46 -5.92 19.77 29.61
CA ARG A 46 -5.22 19.10 30.71
C ARG A 46 -6.17 18.23 31.52
N LYS A 47 -7.36 18.74 31.89
CA LYS A 47 -8.38 17.94 32.60
C LYS A 47 -8.82 16.72 31.79
N LEU A 48 -9.16 16.91 30.50
CA LEU A 48 -9.56 15.84 29.60
C LEU A 48 -8.45 14.79 29.42
N SER A 49 -7.20 15.22 29.21
CA SER A 49 -6.07 14.30 29.06
C SER A 49 -5.80 13.46 30.31
N ARG A 50 -6.00 14.03 31.52
CA ARG A 50 -5.91 13.28 32.78
C ARG A 50 -7.04 12.27 32.89
N LEU A 51 -8.25 12.65 32.49
CA LEU A 51 -9.40 11.76 32.48
C LEU A 51 -9.22 10.60 31.49
N GLU A 52 -8.81 10.91 30.24
CA GLU A 52 -8.46 9.92 29.21
C GLU A 52 -7.37 8.97 29.69
N TYR A 53 -6.32 9.49 30.35
CA TYR A 53 -5.23 8.67 30.87
C TYR A 53 -5.71 7.75 32.01
N ARG A 54 -6.45 8.29 32.97
CA ARG A 54 -7.00 7.53 34.11
C ARG A 54 -7.94 6.42 33.65
N ASN A 55 -8.80 6.72 32.68
CA ASN A 55 -9.83 5.80 32.21
C ASN A 55 -9.39 5.01 30.96
N ARG A 56 -8.12 5.11 30.55
CA ARG A 56 -7.63 4.58 29.28
C ARG A 56 -7.94 3.10 29.07
N PHE A 57 -7.72 2.29 30.12
CA PHE A 57 -7.96 0.86 30.08
C PHE A 57 -9.45 0.57 29.92
N ALA A 58 -10.29 1.22 30.75
CA ALA A 58 -11.74 1.09 30.67
C ALA A 58 -12.27 1.52 29.29
N THR A 59 -11.91 2.70 28.80
CA THR A 59 -12.34 3.20 27.48
C THR A 59 -11.88 2.28 26.34
N GLY A 60 -10.66 1.74 26.42
CA GLY A 60 -10.16 0.78 25.44
C GLY A 60 -10.93 -0.54 25.49
N LEU A 61 -11.20 -1.07 26.68
CA LEU A 61 -11.94 -2.31 26.88
C LEU A 61 -13.39 -2.16 26.40
N THR A 62 -14.10 -1.12 26.85
CA THR A 62 -15.49 -0.85 26.44
C THR A 62 -15.60 -0.69 24.93
N PHE A 63 -14.63 -0.01 24.31
CA PHE A 63 -14.58 0.15 22.86
C PHE A 63 -14.41 -1.20 22.13
N ASN A 64 -13.49 -2.05 22.56
CA ASN A 64 -13.33 -3.37 21.93
C ASN A 64 -14.53 -4.29 22.18
N ILE A 65 -15.11 -4.28 23.38
CA ILE A 65 -16.35 -5.02 23.68
C ILE A 65 -17.48 -4.55 22.75
N SER A 66 -17.65 -3.25 22.59
CA SER A 66 -18.68 -2.70 21.69
C SER A 66 -18.47 -3.13 20.23
N LEU A 67 -17.22 -3.25 19.78
CA LEU A 67 -16.89 -3.73 18.44
C LEU A 67 -17.23 -5.22 18.28
N LEU A 68 -16.97 -6.04 19.31
CA LEU A 68 -17.35 -7.46 19.32
C LEU A 68 -18.88 -7.65 19.35
N LEU A 69 -19.59 -6.81 20.11
CA LEU A 69 -21.06 -6.83 20.19
C LEU A 69 -21.75 -6.32 18.92
N THR A 70 -21.03 -5.62 18.03
CA THR A 70 -21.60 -5.09 16.78
C THR A 70 -22.14 -6.20 15.88
N LEU A 71 -21.46 -7.35 15.77
CA LEU A 71 -21.92 -8.44 14.91
C LEU A 71 -23.22 -9.09 15.44
N PRO A 72 -23.32 -9.51 16.72
CA PRO A 72 -24.60 -9.98 17.28
C PRO A 72 -25.75 -8.98 17.12
N ALA A 73 -25.48 -7.67 17.28
CA ALA A 73 -26.48 -6.64 17.09
C ALA A 73 -26.94 -6.53 15.63
N VAL A 74 -26.01 -6.60 14.68
CA VAL A 74 -26.32 -6.63 13.23
C VAL A 74 -27.18 -7.85 12.89
N CYS A 75 -26.81 -9.03 13.38
CA CYS A 75 -27.53 -10.28 13.10
C CYS A 75 -28.84 -10.43 13.88
N ASP A 76 -29.21 -9.45 14.72
CA ASP A 76 -30.39 -9.47 15.58
C ASP A 76 -30.54 -10.77 16.38
N VAL A 77 -29.43 -11.25 16.94
CA VAL A 77 -29.46 -12.48 17.73
C VAL A 77 -30.36 -12.25 18.94
N PHE A 78 -31.42 -13.07 19.07
CA PHE A 78 -32.45 -13.00 20.11
C PHE A 78 -33.44 -11.83 20.02
N GLY A 79 -33.56 -11.13 18.89
CA GLY A 79 -34.55 -10.05 18.72
C GLY A 79 -34.27 -8.79 19.55
N VAL A 80 -33.05 -8.67 20.09
CA VAL A 80 -32.59 -7.53 20.92
C VAL A 80 -31.61 -6.63 20.17
N GLY A 81 -31.44 -6.81 18.86
CA GLY A 81 -30.47 -6.10 18.03
C GLY A 81 -30.66 -4.58 18.07
N GLY A 82 -31.90 -4.10 18.06
CA GLY A 82 -32.21 -2.67 18.12
C GLY A 82 -31.78 -1.99 19.43
N SER A 83 -32.13 -2.57 20.58
CA SER A 83 -31.75 -2.04 21.89
C SER A 83 -30.24 -2.19 22.14
N LEU A 84 -29.65 -3.32 21.71
CA LEU A 84 -28.22 -3.55 21.77
C LEU A 84 -27.44 -2.54 20.92
N ALA A 85 -27.94 -2.17 19.74
CA ALA A 85 -27.30 -1.15 18.89
C ALA A 85 -27.22 0.23 19.56
N ILE A 86 -28.26 0.63 20.30
CA ILE A 86 -28.24 1.88 21.09
C ILE A 86 -27.19 1.78 22.20
N ALA A 87 -27.16 0.66 22.94
CA ALA A 87 -26.16 0.43 23.98
C ALA A 87 -24.73 0.46 23.41
N ILE A 88 -24.52 -0.16 22.24
CA ILE A 88 -23.24 -0.14 21.51
C ILE A 88 -22.84 1.28 21.14
N ALA A 89 -23.76 2.08 20.59
CA ALA A 89 -23.48 3.47 20.20
C ALA A 89 -23.03 4.31 21.42
N ILE A 90 -23.70 4.16 22.55
CA ILE A 90 -23.34 4.83 23.81
C ILE A 90 -21.97 4.34 24.30
N LEU A 91 -21.72 3.03 24.27
CA LEU A 91 -20.47 2.43 24.73
C LEU A 91 -19.26 2.82 23.85
N GLN A 92 -19.48 3.04 22.55
CA GLN A 92 -18.47 3.48 21.59
C GLN A 92 -18.09 4.94 21.75
N LEU A 93 -19.04 5.80 22.14
CA LEU A 93 -18.88 7.26 22.11
C LEU A 93 -17.62 7.76 22.83
N PRO A 94 -17.28 7.33 24.07
CA PRO A 94 -16.05 7.79 24.73
C PRO A 94 -14.77 7.40 23.99
N GLY A 95 -14.74 6.19 23.41
CA GLY A 95 -13.61 5.70 22.63
C GLY A 95 -13.46 6.47 21.31
N LEU A 96 -14.58 6.75 20.63
CA LEU A 96 -14.61 7.55 19.40
C LEU A 96 -14.14 8.98 19.64
N LEU A 97 -14.65 9.65 20.68
CA LEU A 97 -14.22 11.00 21.04
C LEU A 97 -12.72 11.06 21.38
N ALA A 98 -12.22 10.08 22.14
CA ALA A 98 -10.80 9.98 22.46
C ALA A 98 -9.94 9.73 21.20
N THR A 99 -10.38 8.86 20.28
CA THR A 99 -9.62 8.58 19.04
C THR A 99 -9.61 9.77 18.09
N VAL A 100 -10.78 10.39 17.82
CA VAL A 100 -10.91 11.60 17.01
C VAL A 100 -10.10 12.75 17.60
N GLY A 101 -10.22 12.97 18.92
CA GLY A 101 -9.47 14.02 19.62
C GLY A 101 -7.95 13.88 19.51
N ASN A 102 -7.44 12.65 19.41
CA ASN A 102 -6.02 12.33 19.29
C ASN A 102 -5.47 12.37 17.85
N VAL A 103 -6.30 12.69 16.84
CA VAL A 103 -5.84 12.88 15.46
C VAL A 103 -4.98 14.14 15.37
N ARG A 104 -3.78 14.02 14.77
CA ARG A 104 -2.89 15.13 14.44
C ARG A 104 -3.33 15.82 13.16
N VAL A 105 -3.63 17.11 13.25
CA VAL A 105 -4.27 17.86 12.16
C VAL A 105 -3.33 18.07 10.98
N ASP A 106 -2.06 18.40 11.21
CA ASP A 106 -1.10 18.61 10.12
C ASP A 106 -0.83 17.30 9.37
N THR A 107 -0.76 16.18 10.09
CA THR A 107 -0.65 14.85 9.49
C THR A 107 -1.89 14.47 8.71
N ALA A 108 -3.09 14.71 9.26
CA ALA A 108 -4.35 14.46 8.57
C ALA A 108 -4.46 15.30 7.29
N ARG A 109 -4.03 16.57 7.31
CA ARG A 109 -3.95 17.43 6.11
C ARG A 109 -3.03 16.86 5.03
N LEU A 110 -1.88 16.31 5.40
CA LEU A 110 -1.00 15.61 4.45
C LEU A 110 -1.69 14.37 3.86
N LEU A 111 -2.40 13.59 4.67
CA LEU A 111 -3.16 12.42 4.21
C LEU A 111 -4.32 12.80 3.29
N LEU A 112 -5.05 13.88 3.59
CA LEU A 112 -6.13 14.42 2.74
C LEU A 112 -5.63 14.79 1.34
N GLY A 113 -4.35 15.14 1.19
CA GLY A 113 -3.73 15.40 -0.12
C GLY A 113 -3.37 14.14 -0.91
N THR A 114 -3.55 12.95 -0.34
CA THR A 114 -3.20 11.67 -1.00
C THR A 114 -4.41 11.02 -1.65
N TYR A 115 -4.22 10.43 -2.82
CA TYR A 115 -5.27 9.65 -3.49
C TYR A 115 -5.74 8.46 -2.64
N ASP A 116 -4.82 7.80 -1.93
CA ASP A 116 -5.11 6.64 -1.09
C ASP A 116 -6.19 6.96 -0.04
N TRP A 117 -6.11 8.15 0.56
CA TRP A 117 -7.12 8.63 1.51
C TRP A 117 -8.53 8.69 0.90
N TRP A 118 -8.67 9.38 -0.23
CA TRP A 118 -9.98 9.58 -0.86
C TRP A 118 -10.59 8.26 -1.34
N TYR A 119 -9.78 7.40 -1.93
CA TYR A 119 -10.22 6.07 -2.36
C TYR A 119 -10.77 5.25 -1.18
N PHE A 120 -10.02 5.15 -0.07
CA PHE A 120 -10.48 4.40 1.10
C PHE A 120 -11.67 5.04 1.80
N SER A 121 -11.74 6.38 1.81
CA SER A 121 -12.87 7.12 2.38
C SER A 121 -14.16 6.89 1.58
N ALA A 122 -14.06 6.91 0.25
CA ALA A 122 -15.19 6.64 -0.63
C ALA A 122 -15.66 5.18 -0.51
N ALA A 123 -14.74 4.23 -0.47
CA ALA A 123 -15.07 2.82 -0.25
C ALA A 123 -15.76 2.59 1.11
N ASN A 124 -15.24 3.21 2.17
CA ASN A 124 -15.86 3.19 3.50
C ASN A 124 -17.26 3.82 3.48
N PHE A 125 -17.42 4.96 2.82
CA PHE A 125 -18.71 5.64 2.69
C PHE A 125 -19.75 4.75 1.98
N VAL A 126 -19.40 4.17 0.83
CA VAL A 126 -20.27 3.24 0.09
C VAL A 126 -20.67 2.06 0.97
N PHE A 127 -19.71 1.43 1.65
CA PHE A 127 -19.98 0.35 2.59
C PHE A 127 -20.98 0.77 3.68
N THR A 128 -20.78 1.93 4.31
CA THR A 128 -21.63 2.40 5.42
C THR A 128 -23.03 2.77 4.97
N VAL A 129 -23.17 3.39 3.79
CA VAL A 129 -24.49 3.69 3.21
C VAL A 129 -25.20 2.39 2.89
N CYS A 130 -24.51 1.43 2.24
CA CYS A 130 -25.12 0.14 1.92
C CYS A 130 -25.57 -0.61 3.18
N LEU A 131 -24.74 -0.62 4.23
CA LEU A 131 -25.08 -1.25 5.49
C LEU A 131 -26.27 -0.56 6.17
N ALA A 132 -26.35 0.77 6.12
CA ALA A 132 -27.46 1.53 6.71
C ALA A 132 -28.79 1.26 6.01
N THR A 133 -28.76 1.27 4.68
CA THR A 133 -29.93 0.92 3.87
C THR A 133 -30.33 -0.53 4.07
N TYR A 134 -29.37 -1.44 4.28
CA TYR A 134 -29.63 -2.87 4.45
C TYR A 134 -30.28 -3.19 5.81
N LEU A 135 -29.90 -2.50 6.88
CA LEU A 135 -30.51 -2.71 8.21
C LEU A 135 -31.93 -2.12 8.33
N HIS A 136 -32.18 -0.96 7.72
CA HIS A 136 -33.50 -0.28 7.66
C HIS A 136 -34.25 -0.15 9.01
N ASP A 137 -33.57 -0.19 10.15
CA ASP A 137 -34.19 -0.17 11.47
C ASP A 137 -33.31 0.55 12.53
N LEU A 138 -33.68 0.40 13.81
CA LEU A 138 -32.94 0.98 14.94
C LEU A 138 -31.47 0.53 15.00
N ARG A 139 -31.10 -0.61 14.39
CA ARG A 139 -29.70 -1.05 14.33
C ARG A 139 -28.82 -0.07 13.55
N ALA A 140 -29.39 0.72 12.63
CA ALA A 140 -28.66 1.73 11.88
C ALA A 140 -28.01 2.82 12.76
N VAL A 141 -28.47 3.00 14.02
CA VAL A 141 -27.91 3.96 14.98
C VAL A 141 -26.43 3.72 15.29
N MET A 142 -25.93 2.48 15.18
CA MET A 142 -24.51 2.19 15.43
C MET A 142 -23.58 2.52 14.25
N ILE A 143 -24.14 2.73 13.05
CA ILE A 143 -23.36 2.88 11.80
C ILE A 143 -22.47 4.13 11.79
N PRO A 144 -22.89 5.32 12.26
CA PRO A 144 -21.99 6.47 12.35
C PRO A 144 -20.73 6.18 13.17
N GLY A 145 -20.88 5.39 14.25
CA GLY A 145 -19.74 4.94 15.05
C GLY A 145 -18.78 4.05 14.27
N SER A 146 -19.31 3.05 13.55
CA SER A 146 -18.54 2.19 12.66
C SER A 146 -17.87 2.96 11.52
N TRP A 147 -18.56 3.93 10.92
CA TRP A 147 -18.02 4.78 9.86
C TRP A 147 -16.80 5.56 10.34
N ILE A 148 -16.93 6.24 11.48
CA ILE A 148 -15.83 7.00 12.10
C ILE A 148 -14.68 6.03 12.43
N LEU A 149 -14.95 4.85 12.97
CA LEU A 149 -13.91 3.87 13.29
C LEU A 149 -13.11 3.42 12.06
N HIS A 150 -13.78 3.07 10.97
CA HIS A 150 -13.09 2.72 9.73
C HIS A 150 -12.32 3.91 9.17
N GLN A 151 -12.89 5.12 9.20
CA GLN A 151 -12.23 6.34 8.74
C GLN A 151 -10.99 6.67 9.58
N MET A 152 -11.08 6.47 10.89
CA MET A 152 -9.98 6.57 11.84
C MET A 152 -8.88 5.55 11.55
N SER A 153 -9.26 4.35 11.11
CA SER A 153 -8.30 3.36 10.63
C SER A 153 -7.59 3.88 9.37
N VAL A 154 -8.31 4.42 8.38
CA VAL A 154 -7.66 5.05 7.21
C VAL A 154 -6.69 6.17 7.64
N ALA A 155 -7.04 6.88 8.72
CA ALA A 155 -6.25 7.93 9.36
C ALA A 155 -5.22 7.44 10.38
N VAL A 156 -4.88 6.14 10.40
CA VAL A 156 -4.04 5.55 11.45
C VAL A 156 -2.70 6.27 11.64
N ASP A 157 -2.16 6.82 10.57
CA ASP A 157 -0.90 7.56 10.57
C ASP A 157 -0.99 8.93 11.27
N ALA A 158 -2.18 9.52 11.32
CA ALA A 158 -2.44 10.74 12.06
C ALA A 158 -2.73 10.48 13.55
N GLN A 159 -2.92 9.22 13.95
CA GLN A 159 -3.23 8.88 15.33
C GLN A 159 -1.98 8.69 16.20
N VAL A 160 -2.06 9.17 17.44
CA VAL A 160 -1.01 9.02 18.47
C VAL A 160 -1.38 7.92 19.49
N THR A 161 -2.14 6.91 19.05
CA THR A 161 -2.56 5.81 19.92
C THR A 161 -1.46 4.75 20.02
N THR A 162 -1.53 3.91 21.06
CA THR A 162 -0.53 2.83 21.22
C THR A 162 -0.69 1.82 20.10
N LEU A 163 0.42 1.53 19.41
CA LEU A 163 0.49 0.63 18.27
C LEU A 163 -0.20 -0.73 18.50
N ARG A 164 -0.10 -1.28 19.73
CA ARG A 164 -0.80 -2.54 20.09
C ARG A 164 -2.32 -2.44 19.99
N VAL A 165 -2.91 -1.33 20.44
CA VAL A 165 -4.35 -1.09 20.40
C VAL A 165 -4.81 -0.94 18.95
N ILE A 166 -4.04 -0.23 18.13
CA ILE A 166 -4.30 -0.09 16.69
C ILE A 166 -4.30 -1.46 15.99
N VAL A 167 -3.28 -2.29 16.26
CA VAL A 167 -3.18 -3.62 15.66
C VAL A 167 -4.35 -4.50 16.09
N LEU A 168 -4.64 -4.56 17.39
CA LEU A 168 -5.74 -5.37 17.92
C LEU A 168 -7.09 -4.93 17.34
N SER A 169 -7.40 -3.63 17.41
CA SER A 169 -8.65 -3.09 16.85
C SER A 169 -8.75 -3.30 15.34
N GLY A 170 -7.65 -3.17 14.60
CA GLY A 170 -7.62 -3.47 13.16
C GLY A 170 -7.88 -4.94 12.84
N VAL A 171 -7.34 -5.88 13.63
CA VAL A 171 -7.61 -7.32 13.47
C VAL A 171 -9.07 -7.63 13.81
N VAL A 172 -9.58 -7.11 14.92
CA VAL A 172 -11.00 -7.32 15.32
C VAL A 172 -11.94 -6.70 14.28
N ALA A 173 -11.64 -5.51 13.76
CA ALA A 173 -12.45 -4.89 12.72
C ALA A 173 -12.42 -5.69 11.41
N ALA A 174 -11.24 -6.18 10.99
CA ALA A 174 -11.13 -7.04 9.80
C ALA A 174 -11.91 -8.36 9.97
N ALA A 175 -11.81 -9.00 11.14
CA ALA A 175 -12.59 -10.19 11.47
C ALA A 175 -14.10 -9.90 11.50
N GLY A 176 -14.50 -8.76 12.06
CA GLY A 176 -15.89 -8.30 12.05
C GLY A 176 -16.43 -8.11 10.63
N GLN A 177 -15.64 -7.55 9.72
CA GLN A 177 -16.00 -7.43 8.29
C GLN A 177 -16.10 -8.79 7.59
N ALA A 178 -15.23 -9.74 7.93
CA ALA A 178 -15.31 -11.11 7.43
C ALA A 178 -16.60 -11.79 7.89
N MET A 179 -16.93 -11.67 9.18
CA MET A 179 -18.13 -12.22 9.76
C MET A 179 -19.40 -11.55 9.24
N LEU A 180 -19.37 -10.24 8.98
CA LEU A 180 -20.47 -9.53 8.33
C LEU A 180 -20.68 -10.07 6.91
N ALA A 181 -19.62 -10.22 6.12
CA ALA A 181 -19.70 -10.82 4.78
C ALA A 181 -20.30 -12.23 4.84
N VAL A 182 -19.86 -13.07 5.77
CA VAL A 182 -20.43 -14.41 6.01
C VAL A 182 -21.91 -14.32 6.37
N SER A 183 -22.29 -13.42 7.28
CA SER A 183 -23.68 -13.24 7.73
C SER A 183 -24.60 -12.81 6.58
N VAL A 184 -24.10 -11.93 5.71
CA VAL A 184 -24.78 -11.51 4.48
C VAL A 184 -24.92 -12.68 3.52
N VAL A 185 -23.88 -13.49 3.30
CA VAL A 185 -23.91 -14.69 2.43
C VAL A 185 -24.91 -15.74 2.94
N PHE A 186 -25.00 -15.96 4.24
CA PHE A 186 -25.93 -16.93 4.81
C PHE A 186 -27.36 -16.40 5.02
N LYS A 187 -27.64 -15.13 4.68
CA LYS A 187 -28.93 -14.47 4.95
C LYS A 187 -29.31 -14.55 6.46
N TRP A 188 -28.34 -14.39 7.36
CA TRP A 188 -28.62 -14.34 8.80
C TRP A 188 -29.28 -13.04 9.23
N ILE A 189 -29.15 -12.00 8.41
CA ILE A 189 -29.79 -10.71 8.63
C ILE A 189 -31.05 -10.68 7.76
N GLU A 190 -32.21 -10.68 8.41
CA GLU A 190 -33.49 -10.46 7.74
C GLU A 190 -33.56 -9.01 7.26
N SER A 191 -33.63 -8.84 5.95
CA SER A 191 -33.78 -7.56 5.30
C SER A 191 -34.53 -7.76 3.99
N PRO A 192 -35.40 -6.82 3.57
CA PRO A 192 -35.99 -6.88 2.24
C PRO A 192 -34.90 -6.80 1.17
N ASP A 193 -35.09 -7.55 0.09
CA ASP A 193 -34.18 -7.52 -1.06
C ASP A 193 -34.33 -6.19 -1.80
N PHE A 194 -33.57 -5.18 -1.38
CA PHE A 194 -33.52 -3.90 -2.07
C PHE A 194 -32.77 -4.02 -3.40
N VAL A 195 -33.47 -3.70 -4.48
CA VAL A 195 -32.91 -3.64 -5.83
C VAL A 195 -32.26 -2.27 -6.04
N LEU A 196 -30.95 -2.23 -6.28
CA LEU A 196 -30.24 -0.97 -6.58
C LEU A 196 -30.33 -0.58 -8.05
N ALA A 197 -30.14 -1.57 -8.92
CA ALA A 197 -30.12 -1.38 -10.35
C ALA A 197 -30.64 -2.64 -11.04
N THR A 198 -31.29 -2.46 -12.18
CA THR A 198 -31.67 -3.56 -13.05
C THR A 198 -30.80 -3.53 -14.30
N TYR A 199 -30.44 -4.70 -14.82
CA TYR A 199 -29.65 -4.85 -16.04
C TYR A 199 -30.25 -5.92 -16.93
N SER A 200 -29.75 -6.03 -18.16
CA SER A 200 -30.20 -7.02 -19.14
C SER A 200 -31.72 -6.96 -19.41
N ALA A 201 -32.16 -5.85 -20.02
CA ALA A 201 -33.58 -5.59 -20.32
C ALA A 201 -34.51 -5.75 -19.10
N GLN A 202 -34.03 -5.38 -17.91
CA GLN A 202 -34.74 -5.44 -16.62
C GLN A 202 -34.98 -6.85 -16.06
N ARG A 203 -34.39 -7.91 -16.63
CA ARG A 203 -34.58 -9.28 -16.12
C ARG A 203 -33.79 -9.58 -14.85
N TYR A 204 -32.65 -8.91 -14.66
CA TYR A 204 -31.77 -9.19 -13.53
C TYR A 204 -31.57 -7.93 -12.70
N THR A 205 -31.43 -8.14 -11.40
CA THR A 205 -31.31 -7.08 -10.41
C THR A 205 -29.96 -7.18 -9.70
N ILE A 206 -29.32 -6.05 -9.50
CA ILE A 206 -28.19 -5.93 -8.58
C ILE A 206 -28.80 -5.64 -7.21
N SER A 207 -28.70 -6.61 -6.32
CA SER A 207 -29.21 -6.45 -4.97
C SER A 207 -28.25 -5.62 -4.13
N LEU A 208 -28.79 -4.87 -3.17
CA LEU A 208 -28.01 -4.17 -2.15
C LEU A 208 -27.09 -5.14 -1.40
N ARG A 209 -27.57 -6.36 -1.18
CA ARG A 209 -26.87 -7.44 -0.50
C ARG A 209 -25.55 -7.79 -1.19
N ASP A 210 -25.53 -7.85 -2.52
CA ASP A 210 -24.33 -8.19 -3.27
C ASP A 210 -23.27 -7.07 -3.21
N VAL A 211 -23.72 -5.82 -3.26
CA VAL A 211 -22.85 -4.64 -3.11
C VAL A 211 -22.28 -4.57 -1.69
N LEU A 212 -23.11 -4.85 -0.68
CA LEU A 212 -22.69 -4.92 0.72
C LEU A 212 -21.66 -6.04 0.94
N LEU A 213 -21.90 -7.23 0.39
CA LEU A 213 -20.96 -8.35 0.47
C LEU A 213 -19.59 -7.98 -0.12
N ASN A 214 -19.57 -7.44 -1.34
CA ASN A 214 -18.34 -7.08 -2.02
C ASN A 214 -17.59 -5.93 -1.32
N SER A 215 -18.32 -4.92 -0.83
CA SER A 215 -17.72 -3.81 -0.08
C SER A 215 -17.20 -4.25 1.29
N SER A 216 -17.88 -5.16 1.99
CA SER A 216 -17.42 -5.77 3.24
C SER A 216 -16.11 -6.57 3.04
N LEU A 217 -16.04 -7.40 1.99
CA LEU A 217 -14.81 -8.13 1.64
C LEU A 217 -13.67 -7.18 1.27
N HIS A 218 -13.98 -6.09 0.56
CA HIS A 218 -12.99 -5.07 0.25
C HIS A 218 -12.45 -4.41 1.53
N MET A 219 -13.33 -3.97 2.43
CA MET A 219 -12.97 -3.36 3.71
C MET A 219 -12.18 -4.31 4.60
N MET A 220 -12.55 -5.59 4.65
CA MET A 220 -11.80 -6.64 5.35
C MET A 220 -10.33 -6.67 4.90
N VAL A 221 -10.08 -6.74 3.60
CA VAL A 221 -8.72 -6.82 3.04
C VAL A 221 -7.91 -5.56 3.35
N LEU A 222 -8.54 -4.38 3.27
CA LEU A 222 -7.88 -3.11 3.59
C LEU A 222 -7.51 -2.98 5.06
N LEU A 223 -8.43 -3.33 5.97
CA LEU A 223 -8.20 -3.30 7.41
C LEU A 223 -7.15 -4.34 7.82
N ALA A 224 -7.22 -5.56 7.27
CA ALA A 224 -6.25 -6.62 7.52
C ALA A 224 -4.83 -6.18 7.11
N ARG A 225 -4.69 -5.58 5.93
CA ARG A 225 -3.41 -5.02 5.45
C ARG A 225 -2.85 -3.98 6.42
N MET A 226 -3.69 -3.05 6.86
CA MET A 226 -3.25 -1.99 7.77
C MET A 226 -2.83 -2.55 9.12
N ALA A 227 -3.61 -3.49 9.66
CA ALA A 227 -3.29 -4.20 10.90
C ALA A 227 -1.96 -4.96 10.77
N TYR A 228 -1.77 -5.72 9.69
CA TYR A 228 -0.53 -6.42 9.38
C TYR A 228 0.67 -5.47 9.30
N SER A 229 0.50 -4.34 8.59
CA SER A 229 1.58 -3.36 8.41
C SER A 229 1.99 -2.73 9.75
N LYS A 230 1.04 -2.42 10.64
CA LYS A 230 1.32 -1.92 12.01
C LYS A 230 1.88 -3.03 12.92
N TRP A 231 1.48 -4.29 12.72
CA TRP A 231 2.03 -5.44 13.45
C TRP A 231 3.50 -5.67 13.10
N MET A 232 3.86 -5.57 11.82
CA MET A 232 5.26 -5.66 11.38
C MET A 232 6.11 -4.56 12.02
N GLN A 233 5.62 -3.31 12.05
CA GLN A 233 6.30 -2.22 12.77
C GLN A 233 6.46 -2.51 14.27
N LEU A 234 5.45 -3.09 14.90
CA LEU A 234 5.52 -3.48 16.31
C LEU A 234 6.59 -4.56 16.53
N LYS A 235 6.67 -5.54 15.62
CA LYS A 235 7.66 -6.62 15.65
C LYS A 235 9.08 -6.07 15.50
N GLU A 236 9.30 -5.15 14.57
CA GLU A 236 10.59 -4.48 14.38
C GLU A 236 11.00 -3.66 15.60
N ARG A 237 10.08 -2.89 16.18
CA ARG A 237 10.34 -2.15 17.44
C ARG A 237 10.72 -3.06 18.60
N ARG A 238 10.10 -4.24 18.72
CA ARG A 238 10.47 -5.23 19.74
C ARG A 238 11.88 -5.78 19.52
N LYS A 239 12.28 -6.01 18.27
CA LYS A 239 13.64 -6.46 17.93
C LYS A 239 14.68 -5.39 18.26
N ALA A 240 14.42 -4.14 17.87
CA ALA A 240 15.31 -3.02 18.15
C ALA A 240 15.49 -2.78 19.66
N SER A 241 14.42 -2.90 20.46
CA SER A 241 14.50 -2.74 21.92
C SER A 241 15.32 -3.82 22.65
N ILE A 242 15.60 -4.96 22.00
CA ILE A 242 16.38 -6.05 22.58
C ILE A 242 17.88 -5.87 22.26
N GLY A 243 18.20 -5.26 21.11
CA GLY A 243 19.59 -5.17 20.62
C GLY A 243 20.35 -3.91 21.00
N ASP A 244 19.67 -2.85 21.46
CA ASP A 244 20.29 -1.54 21.68
C ASP A 244 20.14 -1.09 23.14
N THR A 245 21.24 -1.05 23.89
CA THR A 245 21.31 -0.54 25.28
C THR A 245 21.35 0.99 25.34
N ASP A 246 21.60 1.66 24.22
CA ASP A 246 21.57 3.11 24.14
C ASP A 246 20.14 3.64 23.94
N VAL A 247 19.92 4.86 24.42
CA VAL A 247 18.62 5.53 24.61
C VAL A 247 17.59 5.17 23.51
N PRO A 248 16.43 4.58 23.85
CA PRO A 248 15.48 4.10 22.85
C PRO A 248 14.92 5.26 22.02
N ARG A 249 15.43 5.41 20.79
CA ARG A 249 14.85 6.31 19.79
C ARG A 249 13.53 5.70 19.30
N VAL A 250 12.42 6.36 19.63
CA VAL A 250 11.10 5.93 19.15
C VAL A 250 10.90 6.50 17.75
N THR A 251 11.32 5.76 16.73
CA THR A 251 11.01 6.10 15.33
C THR A 251 9.58 5.66 15.00
N ALA A 252 8.81 6.54 14.37
CA ALA A 252 7.45 6.24 13.95
C ALA A 252 7.34 6.32 12.42
N ARG A 253 6.87 5.23 11.82
CA ARG A 253 6.79 5.08 10.36
C ARG A 253 5.38 5.37 9.86
N PHE A 254 5.30 6.20 8.83
CA PHE A 254 4.09 6.43 8.05
C PHE A 254 3.82 5.25 7.10
N ILE A 255 2.59 4.74 7.09
CA ILE A 255 2.15 3.60 6.25
C ILE A 255 1.38 4.09 5.02
N THR A 256 0.44 4.99 5.25
CA THR A 256 -0.48 5.56 4.26
C THR A 256 0.20 6.73 3.54
N TYR A 257 0.90 7.60 4.27
CA TYR A 257 1.68 8.65 3.63
C TYR A 257 2.95 8.07 3.00
N ARG A 258 3.04 8.18 1.67
CA ARG A 258 4.16 7.67 0.90
C ARG A 258 4.76 8.76 0.06
N CYS A 259 6.09 8.75 0.00
CA CYS A 259 6.83 9.72 -0.77
C CYS A 259 7.23 9.18 -2.13
N GLU A 260 7.35 10.10 -3.07
CA GLU A 260 7.91 9.82 -4.38
C GLU A 260 9.43 9.68 -4.23
N VAL A 261 9.96 8.55 -4.68
CA VAL A 261 11.40 8.26 -4.75
C VAL A 261 11.83 8.38 -6.21
N LYS A 262 13.12 8.61 -6.44
CA LYS A 262 13.78 8.57 -7.74
C LYS A 262 14.98 7.64 -7.65
N LEU A 263 15.34 7.00 -8.75
CA LEU A 263 16.64 6.32 -8.84
C LEU A 263 17.70 7.38 -9.19
N ARG A 264 18.85 7.32 -8.52
CA ARG A 264 20.03 8.14 -8.78
C ARG A 264 21.17 7.20 -9.14
N SER A 265 21.91 7.49 -10.21
CA SER A 265 23.15 6.77 -10.49
C SER A 265 24.20 7.14 -9.43
N VAL A 266 24.89 6.12 -8.91
CA VAL A 266 25.99 6.25 -7.97
C VAL A 266 27.25 5.85 -8.73
N PRO A 267 28.31 6.70 -8.75
CA PRO A 267 29.56 6.32 -9.38
C PRO A 267 30.14 5.07 -8.69
N PRO A 268 30.77 4.17 -9.45
CA PRO A 268 31.40 2.98 -8.87
C PRO A 268 32.43 3.40 -7.81
N PRO A 269 32.54 2.65 -6.70
CA PRO A 269 33.55 2.94 -5.68
C PRO A 269 34.94 2.85 -6.32
N VAL A 270 35.70 3.95 -6.27
CA VAL A 270 37.05 4.00 -6.84
C VAL A 270 37.90 2.93 -6.15
N PRO A 271 38.53 2.00 -6.89
CA PRO A 271 39.35 0.97 -6.29
C PRO A 271 40.52 1.61 -5.50
N PRO A 272 40.86 1.09 -4.32
CA PRO A 272 41.85 1.69 -3.42
C PRO A 272 43.28 1.74 -4.01
N SER A 273 43.53 1.14 -5.17
CA SER A 273 44.84 1.10 -5.83
C SER A 273 45.23 2.37 -6.61
N MET A 274 44.29 3.29 -6.89
CA MET A 274 44.59 4.58 -7.54
C MET A 274 44.39 5.81 -6.64
N ALA A 275 43.97 5.61 -5.40
CA ALA A 275 44.07 6.65 -4.37
C ALA A 275 45.55 6.75 -3.96
N GLY A 276 46.36 7.38 -4.81
CA GLY A 276 47.75 7.69 -4.53
C GLY A 276 47.86 8.26 -3.12
N ARG A 277 48.63 7.55 -2.28
CA ARG A 277 49.25 7.89 -1.00
C ARG A 277 49.05 9.33 -0.50
N ARG A 278 47.82 9.83 -0.38
CA ARG A 278 47.51 10.95 0.48
C ARG A 278 47.43 10.33 1.86
N LEU A 279 48.47 10.60 2.65
CA LEU A 279 48.43 10.40 4.09
C LEU A 279 47.10 10.95 4.59
N TRP A 280 46.18 10.05 4.91
CA TRP A 280 45.11 10.38 5.83
C TRP A 280 45.81 10.66 7.17
N PRO A 281 45.65 11.85 7.76
CA PRO A 281 46.01 12.02 9.14
C PRO A 281 45.17 11.03 9.94
N SER A 282 45.83 10.26 10.79
CA SER A 282 45.17 9.53 11.88
C SER A 282 44.49 10.55 12.79
N GLY A 283 43.28 10.95 12.39
CA GLY A 283 42.37 11.77 13.15
C GLY A 283 41.32 10.85 13.75
N SER A 284 41.41 10.69 15.06
CA SER A 284 40.38 10.14 15.94
C SER A 284 38.97 10.68 15.58
N PRO A 285 37.89 9.98 15.98
CA PRO A 285 36.52 10.47 15.80
C PRO A 285 36.29 11.67 16.73
N SER A 286 36.76 12.83 16.28
CA SER A 286 36.56 14.11 16.96
C SER A 286 35.21 14.67 16.55
N GLN A 287 34.37 14.72 17.57
CA GLN A 287 33.15 15.48 17.68
C GLN A 287 33.32 16.90 17.11
N SER A 288 32.77 17.16 15.92
CA SER A 288 32.50 18.52 15.45
C SER A 288 31.02 18.85 15.65
N THR A 289 30.63 18.97 16.91
CA THR A 289 29.53 19.82 17.36
C THR A 289 29.99 20.57 18.59
N ARG A 290 30.86 21.56 18.40
CA ARG A 290 31.12 22.61 19.40
C ARG A 290 31.63 23.88 18.71
N SER A 291 30.69 24.73 18.32
CA SER A 291 30.84 26.16 18.50
C SER A 291 29.52 26.69 19.07
N LEU A 292 29.64 27.74 19.89
CA LEU A 292 28.60 28.39 20.72
C LEU A 292 28.37 27.78 22.11
N ARG A 293 29.35 27.97 22.98
CA ARG A 293 29.09 28.23 24.41
C ARG A 293 30.03 29.28 24.95
N SER A 294 29.66 30.56 24.80
CA SER A 294 29.98 31.62 25.77
C SER A 294 29.21 32.90 25.40
N SER A 295 27.96 33.00 25.84
CA SER A 295 27.30 34.27 26.20
C SER A 295 25.97 33.93 26.86
N GLY A 296 25.74 34.45 28.06
CA GLY A 296 24.40 34.62 28.62
C GLY A 296 23.74 33.36 29.16
N LEU A 297 23.64 33.30 30.48
CA LEU A 297 22.73 32.44 31.21
C LEU A 297 21.28 32.93 31.01
N GLU A 298 20.75 32.83 29.79
CA GLU A 298 19.32 33.00 29.55
C GLU A 298 18.68 31.61 29.52
N LEU A 299 17.83 31.32 30.51
CA LEU A 299 16.87 30.23 30.41
C LEU A 299 16.17 30.36 29.05
N PRO A 300 16.16 29.32 28.19
CA PRO A 300 15.35 29.38 27.00
C PRO A 300 13.90 29.47 27.45
N SER A 301 13.33 30.67 27.34
CA SER A 301 11.91 30.90 27.24
C SER A 301 11.33 29.80 26.34
N PRO A 302 10.31 29.04 26.77
CA PRO A 302 9.74 27.96 25.98
C PRO A 302 9.02 28.56 24.76
N SER A 303 9.80 28.85 23.72
CA SER A 303 9.24 29.34 22.48
C SER A 303 8.42 28.22 21.82
N PRO A 304 7.20 28.51 21.35
CA PRO A 304 6.29 27.53 20.76
C PRO A 304 6.78 26.94 19.42
N THR A 305 7.98 27.32 18.96
CA THR A 305 8.67 26.84 17.75
C THR A 305 9.29 25.46 17.89
N ALA A 306 9.51 24.95 19.11
CA ALA A 306 10.17 23.65 19.36
C ALA A 306 9.34 22.40 19.03
N ALA A 307 8.13 22.54 18.47
CA ALA A 307 7.21 21.43 18.20
C ALA A 307 7.10 21.02 16.72
N ARG A 308 7.81 21.70 15.80
CA ARG A 308 7.88 21.30 14.39
C ARG A 308 8.91 20.19 14.24
N THR A 309 8.47 18.99 13.88
CA THR A 309 9.35 17.87 13.58
C THR A 309 9.49 17.77 12.06
N GLN A 310 10.73 17.76 11.58
CA GLN A 310 11.00 17.46 10.17
C GLN A 310 10.87 15.96 9.97
N LEU A 311 10.14 15.55 8.94
CA LEU A 311 10.11 14.15 8.55
C LEU A 311 11.44 13.78 7.89
N HIS A 312 11.92 12.57 8.12
CA HIS A 312 13.15 12.06 7.53
C HIS A 312 12.87 10.83 6.67
N TYR A 313 13.68 10.67 5.63
CA TYR A 313 13.67 9.45 4.85
C TYR A 313 14.44 8.38 5.59
N THR A 314 13.85 7.20 5.72
CA THR A 314 14.62 6.01 6.06
C THR A 314 15.40 5.62 4.82
N LYS A 315 16.72 5.82 4.86
CA LYS A 315 17.58 5.30 3.80
C LYS A 315 17.44 3.78 3.80
N VAL A 316 17.16 3.25 2.62
CA VAL A 316 17.18 1.83 2.38
C VAL A 316 18.45 1.61 1.57
N ASP A 317 19.50 1.16 2.25
CA ASP A 317 20.84 0.95 1.67
C ASP A 317 20.81 -0.26 0.73
N ILE A 318 20.09 -0.12 -0.37
CA ILE A 318 20.00 -1.11 -1.43
C ILE A 318 20.44 -0.40 -2.70
N GLN A 319 21.56 -0.88 -3.24
CA GLN A 319 22.04 -0.52 -4.55
C GLN A 319 21.55 -1.55 -5.57
N PHE A 320 21.18 -1.09 -6.75
CA PHE A 320 20.71 -1.91 -7.86
C PHE A 320 21.73 -1.80 -8.99
N ALA A 321 22.31 -2.92 -9.39
CA ALA A 321 23.20 -2.96 -10.54
C ALA A 321 22.37 -2.95 -11.83
N SER A 322 22.69 -2.07 -12.78
CA SER A 322 21.91 -1.85 -14.01
C SER A 322 21.73 -3.09 -14.91
N ASP A 323 22.60 -4.07 -14.75
CA ASP A 323 22.72 -5.31 -15.51
C ASP A 323 21.89 -6.49 -14.96
N ASP A 324 21.36 -6.40 -13.74
CA ASP A 324 20.49 -7.43 -13.12
C ASP A 324 19.03 -7.35 -13.65
N LEU A 325 18.91 -7.49 -14.97
CA LEU A 325 17.66 -7.56 -15.73
C LEU A 325 17.01 -8.95 -15.62
N VAL A 326 15.72 -9.04 -15.98
CA VAL A 326 14.99 -10.33 -16.02
C VAL A 326 15.59 -11.29 -17.03
N VAL A 327 16.02 -10.80 -18.21
CA VAL A 327 16.66 -11.60 -19.27
C VAL A 327 18.06 -11.03 -19.57
N PRO A 328 19.13 -11.54 -18.93
CA PRO A 328 20.49 -11.03 -19.09
C PRO A 328 21.04 -11.15 -20.51
N ILE A 329 20.56 -12.11 -21.31
CA ILE A 329 21.00 -12.27 -22.71
C ILE A 329 20.60 -11.06 -23.55
N LEU A 330 19.42 -10.50 -23.27
CA LEU A 330 18.92 -9.30 -23.94
C LEU A 330 19.77 -8.07 -23.58
N TRP A 331 20.33 -8.03 -22.36
CA TRP A 331 21.30 -7.00 -21.98
C TRP A 331 22.52 -7.02 -22.88
N LEU A 332 23.12 -8.19 -23.12
CA LEU A 332 24.31 -8.32 -23.96
C LEU A 332 24.07 -7.87 -25.41
N SER A 333 22.88 -8.16 -25.96
CA SER A 333 22.54 -7.66 -27.30
C SER A 333 22.34 -6.15 -27.28
N LEU A 334 21.69 -5.60 -26.26
CA LEU A 334 21.42 -4.15 -26.15
C LEU A 334 22.63 -3.31 -25.77
N THR A 335 23.58 -3.81 -24.99
CA THR A 335 24.82 -3.10 -24.69
C THR A 335 25.73 -3.06 -25.91
N ARG A 336 25.85 -4.17 -26.65
CA ARG A 336 26.47 -4.14 -27.99
C ARG A 336 25.77 -3.13 -28.89
N TRP A 337 24.46 -3.01 -28.77
CA TRP A 337 23.65 -2.06 -29.53
C TRP A 337 23.85 -0.59 -29.13
N GLY A 338 23.98 -0.32 -27.83
CA GLY A 338 24.24 1.02 -27.29
C GLY A 338 25.67 1.49 -27.56
N ALA A 339 26.65 0.60 -27.40
CA ALA A 339 28.06 0.90 -27.66
C ALA A 339 28.32 1.20 -29.15
N THR A 340 27.66 0.48 -30.06
CA THR A 340 27.75 0.76 -31.51
C THR A 340 27.10 2.10 -31.87
N GLN A 341 26.01 2.48 -31.20
CA GLN A 341 25.37 3.78 -31.40
C GLN A 341 26.28 4.96 -31.04
N GLU A 342 27.07 4.84 -29.96
CA GLU A 342 27.96 5.90 -29.49
C GLU A 342 29.24 6.01 -30.33
N ARG A 343 29.70 4.89 -30.92
CA ARG A 343 30.98 4.84 -31.66
C ARG A 343 30.89 5.31 -33.10
N ASP A 344 29.86 4.90 -33.84
CA ASP A 344 29.86 5.05 -35.31
C ASP A 344 29.02 6.22 -35.84
N GLY A 345 28.23 6.90 -34.99
CA GLY A 345 27.32 7.99 -35.42
C GLY A 345 26.20 7.57 -36.39
N SER A 346 26.27 6.37 -36.98
CA SER A 346 25.27 5.75 -37.83
C SER A 346 24.11 5.21 -37.00
N THR A 347 23.07 6.03 -36.84
CA THR A 347 21.90 5.75 -35.99
C THR A 347 20.81 4.93 -36.66
N ILE A 348 20.97 4.60 -37.95
CA ILE A 348 19.88 4.11 -38.81
C ILE A 348 19.34 2.71 -38.41
N PRO A 349 20.16 1.65 -38.23
CA PRO A 349 19.62 0.32 -37.93
C PRO A 349 18.99 0.23 -36.54
N CYS A 350 19.53 0.96 -35.56
CA CYS A 350 18.97 1.03 -34.21
C CYS A 350 17.60 1.72 -34.20
N LEU A 351 17.49 2.84 -34.92
CA LEU A 351 16.22 3.54 -35.06
C LEU A 351 15.17 2.67 -35.75
N LEU A 352 15.54 1.91 -36.78
CA LEU A 352 14.62 1.00 -37.49
C LEU A 352 14.04 -0.08 -36.57
N CYS A 353 14.85 -0.75 -35.76
CA CYS A 353 14.32 -1.75 -34.84
C CYS A 353 13.49 -1.15 -33.71
N LEU A 354 13.86 0.05 -33.23
CA LEU A 354 13.07 0.75 -32.22
C LEU A 354 11.71 1.18 -32.78
N VAL A 355 11.70 1.74 -34.00
CA VAL A 355 10.47 2.05 -34.74
C VAL A 355 9.67 0.76 -34.94
N GLY A 356 10.29 -0.34 -35.37
CA GLY A 356 9.66 -1.66 -35.47
C GLY A 356 9.00 -2.10 -34.17
N PHE A 357 9.70 -1.99 -33.05
CA PHE A 357 9.18 -2.33 -31.72
C PHE A 357 7.99 -1.46 -31.30
N TYR A 358 8.04 -0.15 -31.54
CA TYR A 358 6.90 0.74 -31.24
C TYR A 358 5.74 0.58 -32.21
N THR A 359 5.99 0.28 -33.49
CA THR A 359 4.93 -0.07 -34.45
C THR A 359 4.24 -1.37 -34.02
N LEU A 360 4.99 -2.36 -33.54
CA LEU A 360 4.44 -3.58 -32.96
C LEU A 360 3.55 -3.28 -31.75
N GLY A 361 4.01 -2.42 -30.84
CA GLY A 361 3.21 -1.97 -29.70
C GLY A 361 1.95 -1.20 -30.09
N PHE A 362 2.05 -0.31 -31.08
CA PHE A 362 0.93 0.46 -31.60
C PHE A 362 -0.12 -0.45 -32.25
N VAL A 363 0.32 -1.36 -33.14
CA VAL A 363 -0.54 -2.38 -33.78
C VAL A 363 -1.17 -3.27 -32.70
N GLY A 364 -0.41 -3.75 -31.73
CA GLY A 364 -0.96 -4.56 -30.64
C GLY A 364 -2.02 -3.82 -29.84
N LEU A 365 -1.79 -2.54 -29.53
CA LEU A 365 -2.74 -1.71 -28.80
C LEU A 365 -4.02 -1.47 -29.61
N THR A 366 -3.90 -0.99 -30.86
CA THR A 366 -5.06 -0.68 -31.70
C THR A 366 -5.89 -1.93 -31.98
N PHE A 367 -5.26 -3.04 -32.32
CA PHE A 367 -5.96 -4.30 -32.54
C PHE A 367 -6.54 -4.89 -31.24
N THR A 368 -5.91 -4.68 -30.07
CA THR A 368 -6.50 -5.11 -28.79
C THR A 368 -7.81 -4.39 -28.53
N PHE A 369 -7.82 -3.06 -28.66
CA PHE A 369 -9.03 -2.27 -28.41
C PHE A 369 -10.07 -2.41 -29.51
N ALA A 370 -9.66 -2.53 -30.77
CA ALA A 370 -10.56 -2.84 -31.87
C ALA A 370 -11.18 -4.22 -31.69
N SER A 371 -10.37 -5.26 -31.39
CA SER A 371 -10.86 -6.60 -31.10
C SER A 371 -11.78 -6.60 -29.87
N PHE A 372 -11.42 -5.91 -28.79
CA PHE A 372 -12.30 -5.80 -27.62
C PHE A 372 -13.61 -5.09 -27.96
N ALA A 373 -13.57 -3.97 -28.68
CA ALA A 373 -14.76 -3.20 -29.06
C ALA A 373 -15.64 -3.92 -30.09
N LEU A 374 -15.05 -4.68 -31.02
CA LEU A 374 -15.75 -5.47 -32.05
C LEU A 374 -16.25 -6.81 -31.52
N ASN A 375 -15.59 -7.39 -30.50
CA ASN A 375 -16.07 -8.58 -29.80
C ASN A 375 -17.00 -8.26 -28.63
N LEU A 376 -17.04 -6.99 -28.18
CA LEU A 376 -18.01 -6.51 -27.20
C LEU A 376 -19.46 -6.68 -27.66
N PRO A 377 -19.82 -6.40 -28.93
CA PRO A 377 -21.09 -6.81 -29.44
C PRO A 377 -21.04 -8.33 -29.61
N LEU A 378 -21.70 -9.02 -28.69
CA LEU A 378 -22.41 -10.27 -28.95
C LEU A 378 -23.25 -10.26 -30.28
N ILE A 379 -23.30 -9.17 -31.08
CA ILE A 379 -24.23 -8.88 -32.21
C ILE A 379 -23.67 -9.30 -33.58
N LEU A 380 -22.35 -9.38 -33.81
CA LEU A 380 -21.82 -9.79 -35.11
C LEU A 380 -21.21 -11.17 -34.96
N GLY A 381 -21.92 -12.21 -35.39
CA GLY A 381 -21.48 -13.61 -35.44
C GLY A 381 -20.25 -13.87 -36.32
N GLY A 382 -19.46 -12.86 -36.64
CA GLY A 382 -18.15 -13.00 -37.27
C GLY A 382 -17.08 -13.04 -36.19
N SER A 383 -16.76 -14.22 -35.67
CA SER A 383 -15.47 -14.40 -35.01
C SER A 383 -14.40 -14.15 -36.06
N GLN A 384 -13.63 -13.07 -35.91
CA GLN A 384 -12.49 -12.80 -36.76
C GLN A 384 -11.22 -13.19 -35.98
N PRO A 385 -10.91 -14.51 -35.84
CA PRO A 385 -9.84 -15.00 -34.98
C PRO A 385 -8.49 -14.40 -35.33
N LEU A 386 -8.30 -14.03 -36.61
CA LEU A 386 -7.09 -13.41 -37.12
C LEU A 386 -6.73 -12.13 -36.35
N TRP A 387 -7.70 -11.24 -36.07
CA TRP A 387 -7.42 -9.96 -35.40
C TRP A 387 -7.01 -10.18 -33.95
N SER A 388 -7.66 -11.13 -33.26
CA SER A 388 -7.30 -11.50 -31.90
C SER A 388 -5.89 -12.11 -31.85
N VAL A 389 -5.54 -13.03 -32.77
CA VAL A 389 -4.21 -13.65 -32.83
C VAL A 389 -3.12 -12.61 -33.13
N VAL A 390 -3.33 -11.76 -34.13
CA VAL A 390 -2.38 -10.67 -34.48
C VAL A 390 -2.22 -9.70 -33.31
N SER A 391 -3.33 -9.31 -32.67
CA SER A 391 -3.33 -8.47 -31.46
C SER A 391 -2.53 -9.10 -30.33
N SER A 392 -2.68 -10.40 -30.09
CA SER A 392 -1.98 -11.12 -29.02
C SER A 392 -0.51 -11.27 -29.31
N ALA A 393 -0.13 -11.70 -30.51
CA ALA A 393 1.27 -11.85 -30.87
C ALA A 393 2.03 -10.52 -30.75
N SER A 394 1.44 -9.43 -31.26
CA SER A 394 2.04 -8.09 -31.19
C SER A 394 2.06 -7.50 -29.77
N SER A 395 0.96 -7.61 -29.01
CA SER A 395 0.91 -7.14 -27.62
C SER A 395 1.85 -7.92 -26.71
N LEU A 396 1.92 -9.24 -26.87
CA LEU A 396 2.82 -10.11 -26.12
C LEU A 396 4.27 -9.81 -26.46
N GLY A 397 4.62 -9.70 -27.75
CA GLY A 397 5.98 -9.35 -28.18
C GLY A 397 6.45 -8.01 -27.62
N PHE A 398 5.60 -6.98 -27.69
CA PHE A 398 5.89 -5.67 -27.11
C PHE A 398 6.04 -5.72 -25.59
N CYS A 399 5.05 -6.28 -24.88
CA CYS A 399 5.05 -6.31 -23.41
C CYS A 399 6.15 -7.21 -22.84
N ALA A 400 6.43 -8.35 -23.48
CA ALA A 400 7.53 -9.24 -23.11
C ALA A 400 8.89 -8.57 -23.29
N GLY A 401 9.09 -7.80 -24.37
CA GLY A 401 10.29 -6.99 -24.56
C GLY A 401 10.52 -6.00 -23.42
N TYR A 402 9.48 -5.27 -22.99
CA TYR A 402 9.56 -4.39 -21.81
C TYR A 402 9.82 -5.16 -20.52
N PHE A 403 9.15 -6.30 -20.33
CA PHE A 403 9.28 -7.10 -19.11
C PHE A 403 10.68 -7.69 -18.98
N ALA A 404 11.30 -8.12 -20.08
CA ALA A 404 12.68 -8.58 -20.13
C ALA A 404 13.69 -7.50 -19.68
N LEU A 405 13.34 -6.23 -19.88
CA LEU A 405 14.13 -5.05 -19.52
C LEU A 405 13.86 -4.50 -18.12
N CYS A 406 12.90 -5.07 -17.39
CA CYS A 406 12.67 -4.72 -16.00
C CYS A 406 13.83 -5.20 -15.13
N GLN A 407 14.13 -4.43 -14.09
CA GLN A 407 15.12 -4.83 -13.09
C GLN A 407 14.55 -5.93 -12.20
N ARG A 408 15.25 -7.06 -12.08
CA ARG A 408 14.76 -8.24 -11.35
C ARG A 408 14.45 -7.94 -9.89
N GLN A 409 15.31 -7.19 -9.21
CA GLN A 409 15.13 -6.82 -7.80
C GLN A 409 13.99 -5.83 -7.57
N LEU A 410 13.84 -4.83 -8.44
CA LEU A 410 12.74 -3.87 -8.36
C LEU A 410 11.41 -4.56 -8.65
N LEU A 411 11.37 -5.44 -9.66
CA LEU A 411 10.20 -6.24 -9.98
C LEU A 411 9.81 -7.16 -8.81
N ARG A 412 10.78 -7.85 -8.21
CA ARG A 412 10.54 -8.68 -7.01
C ARG A 412 9.99 -7.85 -5.84
N ARG A 413 10.49 -6.63 -5.64
CA ARG A 413 10.00 -5.72 -4.60
C ARG A 413 8.59 -5.21 -4.91
N LEU A 414 8.31 -4.94 -6.19
CA LEU A 414 6.99 -4.56 -6.67
C LEU A 414 5.99 -5.70 -6.45
N TRP A 415 6.34 -6.93 -6.81
CA TRP A 415 5.51 -8.12 -6.61
C TRP A 415 5.30 -8.49 -5.14
N ARG A 416 6.20 -8.08 -4.25
CA ARG A 416 6.00 -8.21 -2.79
C ARG A 416 5.20 -7.03 -2.20
N SER A 417 4.96 -5.97 -2.96
CA SER A 417 4.13 -4.86 -2.52
C SER A 417 2.67 -5.27 -2.52
N PHE A 418 2.02 -5.13 -1.37
CA PHE A 418 0.59 -5.40 -1.25
C PHE A 418 -0.25 -4.65 -2.29
N ASP A 419 0.06 -3.39 -2.61
CA ASP A 419 -0.75 -2.65 -3.60
C ASP A 419 -0.72 -3.31 -4.96
N PHE A 420 0.45 -3.77 -5.38
CA PHE A 420 0.62 -4.42 -6.66
C PHE A 420 -0.13 -5.75 -6.68
N VAL A 421 0.08 -6.60 -5.67
CA VAL A 421 -0.60 -7.92 -5.59
C VAL A 421 -2.10 -7.75 -5.49
N TYR A 422 -2.56 -6.83 -4.64
CA TYR A 422 -3.97 -6.53 -4.50
C TYR A 422 -4.56 -6.10 -5.84
N LEU A 423 -3.91 -5.18 -6.56
CA LEU A 423 -4.41 -4.73 -7.86
C LEU A 423 -4.37 -5.78 -8.94
N ALA A 424 -3.26 -6.50 -9.06
CA ALA A 424 -3.12 -7.60 -10.01
C ALA A 424 -4.20 -8.66 -9.75
N LEU A 425 -4.47 -8.99 -8.49
CA LEU A 425 -5.55 -9.91 -8.13
C LEU A 425 -6.94 -9.36 -8.52
N GLN A 426 -7.24 -8.10 -8.20
CA GLN A 426 -8.52 -7.49 -8.57
C GLN A 426 -8.72 -7.43 -10.09
N LEU A 427 -7.64 -7.13 -10.82
CA LEU A 427 -7.61 -7.13 -12.27
C LEU A 427 -7.83 -8.53 -12.84
N VAL A 428 -7.08 -9.55 -12.37
CA VAL A 428 -7.25 -10.94 -12.80
C VAL A 428 -8.67 -11.44 -12.52
N LEU A 429 -9.22 -11.17 -11.34
CA LEU A 429 -10.60 -11.54 -11.01
C LEU A 429 -11.63 -10.84 -11.92
N ALA A 430 -11.41 -9.58 -12.29
CA ALA A 430 -12.26 -8.89 -13.26
C ALA A 430 -12.16 -9.52 -14.67
N LEU A 431 -10.95 -9.86 -15.11
CA LEU A 431 -10.73 -10.49 -16.41
C LEU A 431 -11.32 -11.91 -16.46
N LEU A 432 -11.17 -12.70 -15.41
CA LEU A 432 -11.81 -14.01 -15.28
C LEU A 432 -13.34 -13.89 -15.34
N GLY A 433 -13.91 -12.92 -14.63
CA GLY A 433 -15.35 -12.67 -14.70
C GLY A 433 -15.81 -12.21 -16.09
N LEU A 434 -14.97 -11.49 -16.84
CA LEU A 434 -15.25 -11.15 -18.23
C LEU A 434 -15.16 -12.35 -19.17
N CYS A 435 -14.17 -13.23 -18.99
CA CYS A 435 -14.07 -14.48 -19.76
C CYS A 435 -15.28 -15.39 -19.50
N ASP A 436 -15.73 -15.46 -18.24
CA ASP A 436 -16.89 -16.26 -17.86
C ASP A 436 -18.18 -15.73 -18.51
N LEU A 437 -18.35 -14.41 -18.59
CA LEU A 437 -19.45 -13.80 -19.35
C LEU A 437 -19.38 -14.02 -20.85
N GLN A 438 -18.19 -14.22 -21.37
CA GLN A 438 -17.96 -14.57 -22.78
C GLN A 438 -18.03 -16.08 -23.01
N LEU A 439 -18.49 -16.86 -22.01
CA LEU A 439 -18.61 -18.31 -22.05
C LEU A 439 -17.30 -19.01 -22.45
N TRP A 440 -16.16 -18.40 -22.09
CA TRP A 440 -14.83 -18.92 -22.41
C TRP A 440 -14.55 -19.09 -23.91
N GLU A 441 -15.26 -18.37 -24.79
CA GLU A 441 -14.98 -18.38 -26.23
C GLU A 441 -13.54 -17.92 -26.50
N PRO A 442 -12.67 -18.76 -27.12
CA PRO A 442 -11.23 -18.49 -27.18
C PRO A 442 -10.87 -17.14 -27.81
N SER A 443 -11.53 -16.76 -28.91
CA SER A 443 -11.25 -15.51 -29.63
C SER A 443 -11.57 -14.25 -28.81
N ARG A 444 -12.63 -14.30 -27.99
CA ARG A 444 -13.08 -13.19 -27.13
C ARG A 444 -12.25 -13.14 -25.85
N CYS A 445 -12.00 -14.29 -25.23
CA CYS A 445 -11.15 -14.42 -24.06
C CYS A 445 -9.72 -13.96 -24.35
N LEU A 446 -9.23 -14.19 -25.58
CA LEU A 446 -7.93 -13.69 -26.01
C LEU A 446 -7.87 -12.16 -26.05
N ALA A 447 -8.95 -11.49 -26.48
CA ALA A 447 -9.05 -10.03 -26.44
C ALA A 447 -9.06 -9.49 -25.00
N VAL A 448 -9.79 -10.15 -24.10
CA VAL A 448 -9.79 -9.84 -22.65
C VAL A 448 -8.40 -10.07 -22.04
N ALA A 449 -7.73 -11.18 -22.39
CA ALA A 449 -6.38 -11.47 -21.94
C ALA A 449 -5.39 -10.39 -22.41
N ASN A 450 -5.50 -9.90 -23.65
CA ASN A 450 -4.66 -8.82 -24.17
C ASN A 450 -4.85 -7.52 -23.38
N LEU A 451 -6.09 -7.15 -23.01
CA LEU A 451 -6.32 -6.03 -22.08
C LEU A 451 -5.61 -6.24 -20.74
N GLY A 452 -5.64 -7.47 -20.23
CA GLY A 452 -4.91 -7.86 -19.03
C GLY A 452 -3.40 -7.70 -19.16
N ILE A 453 -2.82 -8.08 -20.30
CA ILE A 453 -1.39 -7.94 -20.59
C ILE A 453 -1.00 -6.45 -20.58
N TRP A 454 -1.76 -5.59 -21.26
CA TRP A 454 -1.52 -4.13 -21.27
C TRP A 454 -1.62 -3.50 -19.88
N ALA A 455 -2.61 -3.91 -19.09
CA ALA A 455 -2.77 -3.44 -17.72
C ALA A 455 -1.61 -3.90 -16.82
N HIS A 456 -1.15 -5.15 -16.91
CA HIS A 456 0.02 -5.65 -16.18
C HIS A 456 1.32 -4.98 -16.64
N TRP A 457 1.48 -4.72 -17.93
CA TRP A 457 2.58 -3.91 -18.47
C TRP A 457 2.59 -2.53 -17.80
N ALA A 458 1.46 -1.81 -17.80
CA ALA A 458 1.37 -0.49 -17.18
C ALA A 458 1.70 -0.51 -15.67
N LEU A 459 1.32 -1.57 -14.96
CA LEU A 459 1.63 -1.77 -13.53
C LEU A 459 3.12 -2.08 -13.29
N THR A 460 3.82 -2.73 -14.23
CA THR A 460 5.22 -3.14 -14.10
C THR A 460 6.23 -2.10 -14.58
N LEU A 461 5.81 -1.04 -15.27
CA LEU A 461 6.68 0.07 -15.72
C LEU A 461 7.48 0.77 -14.60
N ASP A 462 7.00 0.71 -13.36
CA ASP A 462 7.72 1.22 -12.18
C ASP A 462 9.00 0.40 -11.86
N ALA A 463 9.19 -0.79 -12.46
CA ALA A 463 10.39 -1.62 -12.31
C ALA A 463 11.46 -1.36 -13.40
N LEU A 464 11.18 -0.51 -14.39
CA LEU A 464 12.09 -0.20 -15.48
C LEU A 464 13.15 0.83 -15.03
N THR A 465 14.44 0.51 -15.17
CA THR A 465 15.55 1.41 -14.76
C THR A 465 15.64 2.63 -15.68
N PRO A 466 16.31 3.72 -15.24
CA PRO A 466 16.54 4.87 -16.11
C PRO A 466 17.38 4.52 -17.34
N TRP A 467 18.34 3.60 -17.22
CA TRP A 467 19.08 3.06 -18.35
C TRP A 467 18.15 2.37 -19.36
N SER A 468 17.31 1.43 -18.91
CA SER A 468 16.40 0.71 -19.82
C SER A 468 15.42 1.67 -20.51
N ARG A 469 14.98 2.72 -19.80
CA ARG A 469 14.13 3.79 -20.37
C ARG A 469 14.86 4.62 -21.43
N ARG A 470 16.16 4.91 -21.23
CA ARG A 470 16.98 5.61 -22.23
C ARG A 470 17.11 4.78 -23.50
N VAL A 471 17.49 3.51 -23.36
CA VAL A 471 17.66 2.58 -24.49
C VAL A 471 16.36 2.46 -25.29
N LEU A 472 15.22 2.35 -24.61
CA LEU A 472 13.91 2.29 -25.25
C LEU A 472 13.38 3.66 -25.71
N HIS A 473 14.07 4.78 -25.45
CA HIS A 473 13.53 6.14 -25.62
C HIS A 473 12.14 6.32 -24.99
N PHE A 474 11.88 5.62 -23.89
CA PHE A 474 10.56 5.55 -23.27
C PHE A 474 10.18 6.87 -22.62
N ARG A 475 9.08 7.48 -23.09
CA ARG A 475 8.50 8.68 -22.51
C ARG A 475 7.29 8.31 -21.64
N PRO A 476 7.10 8.92 -20.46
CA PRO A 476 5.92 8.69 -19.64
C PRO A 476 4.58 8.93 -20.37
N ALA A 477 4.60 9.77 -21.41
CA ALA A 477 3.44 10.03 -22.25
C ALA A 477 2.95 8.78 -23.02
N PHE A 478 3.81 7.80 -23.30
CA PHE A 478 3.43 6.57 -24.00
C PHE A 478 2.50 5.67 -23.19
N VAL A 479 2.43 5.85 -21.87
CA VAL A 479 1.48 5.13 -21.01
C VAL A 479 0.08 5.70 -21.10
N LEU A 480 -0.05 6.99 -21.46
CA LEU A 480 -1.32 7.69 -21.46
C LEU A 480 -2.34 7.05 -22.41
N PRO A 481 -2.02 6.76 -23.70
CA PRO A 481 -2.94 6.10 -24.61
C PRO A 481 -3.46 4.76 -24.08
N VAL A 482 -2.59 3.95 -23.46
CA VAL A 482 -2.95 2.64 -22.92
C VAL A 482 -3.93 2.78 -21.76
N LEU A 483 -3.66 3.70 -20.81
CA LEU A 483 -4.55 3.94 -19.68
C LEU A 483 -5.88 4.58 -20.11
N THR A 484 -5.86 5.53 -21.05
CA THR A 484 -7.08 6.16 -21.56
C THR A 484 -7.95 5.17 -22.33
N ALA A 485 -7.33 4.32 -23.16
CA ALA A 485 -8.05 3.29 -23.89
C ALA A 485 -8.60 2.22 -22.92
N GLY A 486 -7.85 1.83 -21.89
CA GLY A 486 -8.33 0.93 -20.84
C GLY A 486 -9.52 1.49 -20.06
N LEU A 487 -9.51 2.78 -19.73
CA LEU A 487 -10.65 3.46 -19.11
C LEU A 487 -11.85 3.54 -20.06
N ALA A 488 -11.62 3.87 -21.34
CA ALA A 488 -12.68 3.88 -22.35
C ALA A 488 -13.30 2.49 -22.51
N ALA A 489 -12.50 1.43 -22.60
CA ALA A 489 -12.97 0.05 -22.67
C ALA A 489 -13.83 -0.33 -21.45
N GLN A 490 -13.44 0.09 -20.24
CA GLN A 490 -14.25 -0.13 -19.04
C GLN A 490 -15.57 0.65 -19.07
N LEU A 491 -15.56 1.90 -19.53
CA LEU A 491 -16.79 2.69 -19.66
C LEU A 491 -17.73 2.09 -20.70
N VAL A 492 -17.21 1.72 -21.87
CA VAL A 492 -17.99 1.05 -22.92
C VAL A 492 -18.54 -0.27 -22.39
N LEU A 493 -17.75 -1.08 -21.69
CA LEU A 493 -18.21 -2.31 -21.05
C LEU A 493 -19.36 -2.07 -20.06
N VAL A 494 -19.21 -1.12 -19.13
CA VAL A 494 -20.27 -0.77 -18.17
C VAL A 494 -21.52 -0.26 -18.89
N GLN A 495 -21.36 0.59 -19.90
CA GLN A 495 -22.46 1.04 -20.75
C GLN A 495 -23.15 -0.13 -21.46
N ASN A 496 -22.41 -1.10 -21.98
CA ASN A 496 -22.98 -2.28 -22.64
C ASN A 496 -23.74 -3.17 -21.65
N LEU A 497 -23.27 -3.28 -20.41
CA LEU A 497 -23.92 -4.08 -19.37
C LEU A 497 -25.25 -3.46 -18.89
N PHE A 498 -25.34 -2.13 -18.78
CA PHE A 498 -26.51 -1.45 -18.22
C PHE A 498 -27.46 -0.83 -19.25
N LEU A 499 -26.94 -0.19 -20.31
CA LEU A 499 -27.74 0.64 -21.21
C LEU A 499 -28.25 -0.12 -22.43
N LEU A 500 -27.49 -1.10 -22.92
CA LEU A 500 -27.99 -1.95 -24.00
C LEU A 500 -28.93 -2.98 -23.38
N LYS A 501 -30.19 -3.01 -23.86
CA LYS A 501 -31.25 -3.96 -23.45
C LYS A 501 -30.95 -5.39 -23.89
N ARG A 502 -29.74 -5.87 -23.62
CA ARG A 502 -29.26 -7.14 -24.13
C ARG A 502 -29.33 -8.19 -23.05
N GLU A 503 -29.76 -9.39 -23.43
CA GLU A 503 -29.80 -10.54 -22.56
C GLU A 503 -28.36 -10.95 -22.20
N VAL A 504 -27.92 -10.58 -21.01
CA VAL A 504 -26.63 -11.03 -20.46
C VAL A 504 -26.95 -12.21 -19.55
N PRO A 505 -26.31 -13.38 -19.72
CA PRO A 505 -26.60 -14.53 -18.88
C PRO A 505 -26.30 -14.22 -17.43
N ASN A 506 -27.26 -14.46 -16.54
CA ASN A 506 -27.04 -14.36 -15.10
C ASN A 506 -26.32 -15.61 -14.61
N LEU A 507 -25.00 -15.58 -14.73
CA LEU A 507 -24.14 -16.66 -14.27
C LEU A 507 -23.95 -16.55 -12.76
N ALA A 508 -24.25 -17.64 -12.05
CA ALA A 508 -23.87 -17.80 -10.66
C ALA A 508 -22.42 -18.29 -10.60
N LEU A 509 -21.53 -17.48 -10.01
CA LEU A 509 -20.14 -17.87 -9.76
C LEU A 509 -20.07 -19.06 -8.80
N PHE A 510 -21.02 -19.12 -7.88
CA PHE A 510 -21.22 -20.25 -6.99
C PHE A 510 -22.71 -20.40 -6.69
N ARG A 511 -23.24 -21.61 -6.90
CA ARG A 511 -24.59 -21.99 -6.49
C ARG A 511 -24.48 -23.30 -5.74
N GLY A 512 -24.85 -23.29 -4.46
CA GLY A 512 -24.77 -24.49 -3.63
C GLY A 512 -25.53 -24.32 -2.32
N ARG A 513 -25.90 -25.45 -1.72
CA ARG A 513 -26.51 -25.47 -0.40
C ARG A 513 -25.43 -25.62 0.66
N VAL A 514 -25.20 -24.59 1.46
CA VAL A 514 -24.22 -24.60 2.54
C VAL A 514 -24.96 -24.39 3.85
N LEU A 515 -24.75 -25.29 4.84
CA LEU A 515 -25.47 -25.27 6.12
C LEU A 515 -27.01 -25.25 5.97
N GLY A 516 -27.53 -25.99 4.99
CA GLY A 516 -28.96 -26.09 4.73
C GLY A 516 -29.59 -24.84 4.09
N ARG A 517 -28.80 -23.80 3.77
CA ARG A 517 -29.28 -22.59 3.09
C ARG A 517 -28.74 -22.54 1.68
N ASP A 518 -29.59 -22.11 0.75
CA ASP A 518 -29.19 -21.90 -0.63
C ASP A 518 -28.37 -20.61 -0.75
N VAL A 519 -27.09 -20.78 -1.07
CA VAL A 519 -26.14 -19.69 -1.29
C VAL A 519 -25.94 -19.53 -2.79
N GLU A 520 -26.23 -18.34 -3.27
CA GLU A 520 -26.02 -17.93 -4.65
C GLU A 520 -25.12 -16.69 -4.65
N LEU A 521 -23.95 -16.81 -5.29
CA LEU A 521 -23.04 -15.71 -5.52
C LEU A 521 -23.12 -15.35 -7.01
N LEU A 522 -23.73 -14.22 -7.30
CA LEU A 522 -23.91 -13.74 -8.68
C LEU A 522 -22.59 -13.16 -9.21
N LEU A 523 -22.27 -13.48 -10.47
CA LEU A 523 -21.06 -13.00 -11.13
C LEU A 523 -21.09 -11.49 -11.36
N MET A 524 -22.24 -10.93 -11.71
CA MET A 524 -22.39 -9.53 -12.13
C MET A 524 -22.00 -8.50 -11.06
N PRO A 525 -22.56 -8.54 -9.84
CA PRO A 525 -22.15 -7.61 -8.79
C PRO A 525 -20.68 -7.76 -8.39
N PHE A 526 -20.17 -9.01 -8.41
CA PHE A 526 -18.76 -9.30 -8.18
C PHE A 526 -17.91 -8.60 -9.24
N LEU A 527 -18.19 -8.83 -10.52
CA LEU A 527 -17.48 -8.24 -11.64
C LEU A 527 -17.54 -6.71 -11.59
N LEU A 528 -18.72 -6.13 -11.41
CA LEU A 528 -18.90 -4.68 -11.36
C LEU A 528 -18.04 -4.04 -10.26
N THR A 529 -18.00 -4.66 -9.08
CA THR A 529 -17.17 -4.18 -7.98
C THR A 529 -15.69 -4.23 -8.34
N ARG A 530 -15.21 -5.32 -8.97
CA ARG A 530 -13.82 -5.42 -9.43
C ARG A 530 -13.50 -4.38 -10.52
N LEU A 531 -14.40 -4.18 -11.49
CA LEU A 531 -14.26 -3.18 -12.53
C LEU A 531 -14.19 -1.76 -11.96
N LEU A 532 -15.02 -1.42 -10.97
CA LEU A 532 -14.98 -0.12 -10.30
C LEU A 532 -13.64 0.10 -9.59
N VAL A 533 -13.13 -0.92 -8.89
CA VAL A 533 -11.82 -0.86 -8.23
C VAL A 533 -10.72 -0.62 -9.27
N VAL A 534 -10.68 -1.42 -10.34
CA VAL A 534 -9.67 -1.26 -11.40
C VAL A 534 -9.81 0.10 -12.10
N PHE A 535 -11.03 0.58 -12.35
CA PHE A 535 -11.30 1.89 -12.94
C PHE A 535 -10.73 3.04 -12.10
N MET A 536 -11.04 3.06 -10.80
CA MET A 536 -10.53 4.07 -9.88
C MET A 536 -8.99 4.05 -9.87
N TRP A 537 -8.39 2.87 -9.88
CA TRP A 537 -6.94 2.74 -9.95
C TRP A 537 -6.33 3.17 -11.29
N ASN A 538 -7.00 2.91 -12.41
CA ASN A 538 -6.59 3.42 -13.71
C ASN A 538 -6.66 4.95 -13.76
N CYS A 539 -7.71 5.57 -13.19
CA CYS A 539 -7.81 7.02 -13.04
C CYS A 539 -6.65 7.59 -12.21
N ARG A 540 -6.28 6.90 -11.12
CA ARG A 540 -5.11 7.27 -10.32
C ARG A 540 -3.81 7.21 -11.11
N LEU A 541 -3.57 6.09 -11.81
CA LEU A 541 -2.36 5.91 -12.61
C LEU A 541 -2.33 6.96 -13.72
N LEU A 542 -3.45 7.22 -14.39
CA LEU A 542 -3.57 8.24 -15.42
C LEU A 542 -3.20 9.62 -14.86
N TRP A 543 -3.83 10.04 -13.75
CA TRP A 543 -3.52 11.30 -13.09
C TRP A 543 -2.03 11.44 -12.77
N ARG A 544 -1.44 10.37 -12.24
CA ARG A 544 0.00 10.29 -11.94
C ARG A 544 0.81 10.51 -13.21
N TYR A 545 0.60 9.72 -14.27
CA TYR A 545 1.37 9.83 -15.51
C TYR A 545 1.15 11.16 -16.25
N VAL A 546 -0.06 11.74 -16.19
CA VAL A 546 -0.34 13.09 -16.72
C VAL A 546 0.50 14.14 -16.01
N LYS A 547 0.58 14.08 -14.66
CA LYS A 547 1.45 14.98 -13.89
C LYS A 547 2.92 14.82 -14.30
N LEU A 548 3.37 13.60 -14.56
CA LEU A 548 4.74 13.33 -15.01
C LEU A 548 5.02 13.85 -16.41
N ALA A 549 4.11 13.59 -17.36
CA ALA A 549 4.22 14.08 -18.73
C ALA A 549 4.26 15.62 -18.77
N ARG A 550 3.40 16.30 -17.98
CA ARG A 550 3.42 17.77 -17.86
C ARG A 550 4.74 18.29 -17.28
N GLN A 551 5.29 17.64 -16.26
CA GLN A 551 6.58 18.01 -15.67
C GLN A 551 7.74 17.80 -16.64
N TYR A 552 7.69 16.71 -17.41
CA TYR A 552 8.67 16.41 -18.44
C TYR A 552 8.64 17.47 -19.56
N GLY A 553 7.44 17.81 -20.06
CA GLY A 553 7.25 18.85 -21.08
C GLY A 553 7.79 20.22 -20.65
N ARG A 554 7.44 20.69 -19.44
CA ARG A 554 7.93 21.98 -18.92
C ARG A 554 9.46 22.05 -18.82
N ARG A 555 10.10 20.95 -18.42
CA ARG A 555 11.57 20.88 -18.30
C ARG A 555 12.25 20.84 -19.66
N SER A 556 11.66 20.16 -20.63
CA SER A 556 12.20 20.12 -21.98
C SER A 556 12.23 21.52 -22.61
N THR A 557 11.17 22.32 -22.44
CA THR A 557 11.13 23.71 -22.92
C THR A 557 12.16 24.59 -22.21
N SER A 558 12.29 24.45 -20.89
CA SER A 558 13.26 25.25 -20.12
C SER A 558 14.73 24.93 -20.45
N ASN A 559 15.05 23.68 -20.81
CA ASN A 559 16.43 23.27 -21.10
C ASN A 559 16.86 23.62 -22.52
N SER A 560 15.94 23.73 -23.47
CA SER A 560 16.23 24.27 -24.80
C SER A 560 16.82 25.69 -24.74
N ILE A 561 16.61 26.41 -23.63
CA ILE A 561 17.07 27.77 -23.42
C ILE A 561 18.45 27.82 -22.71
N ARG A 562 18.88 26.73 -22.03
CA ARG A 562 20.01 26.79 -21.06
C ARG A 562 21.31 26.09 -21.46
N GLY A 563 21.43 25.60 -22.69
CA GLY A 563 22.70 25.02 -23.20
C GLY A 563 23.02 23.62 -22.65
N ASP A 564 23.65 22.80 -23.49
CA ASP A 564 23.54 21.34 -23.55
C ASP A 564 24.15 20.48 -22.42
N ARG A 565 24.82 21.08 -21.42
CA ARG A 565 25.66 20.31 -20.51
C ARG A 565 24.94 19.41 -19.51
N ASN A 566 23.64 19.58 -19.29
CA ASN A 566 22.86 18.81 -18.29
C ASN A 566 21.92 17.73 -18.89
N ARG A 567 22.04 17.39 -20.18
CA ARG A 567 21.18 16.34 -20.80
C ARG A 567 21.37 14.96 -20.16
N HIS A 568 22.58 14.61 -19.71
CA HIS A 568 22.85 13.31 -19.06
C HIS A 568 22.24 13.19 -17.64
N GLU A 569 22.12 14.28 -16.89
CA GLU A 569 21.40 14.29 -15.60
C GLU A 569 19.87 14.23 -15.75
N GLN A 570 19.33 14.62 -16.91
CA GLN A 570 17.89 14.66 -17.15
C GLN A 570 17.26 13.29 -17.39
N ALA A 571 18.01 12.35 -17.95
CA ALA A 571 17.50 11.02 -18.27
C ALA A 571 17.42 10.07 -17.06
N SER A 572 18.08 10.42 -15.94
CA SER A 572 18.19 9.53 -14.78
C SER A 572 16.99 9.53 -13.83
N GLN A 573 16.01 10.44 -13.94
CA GLN A 573 15.17 10.72 -12.77
C GLN A 573 13.67 10.75 -13.04
N LEU A 574 13.04 9.58 -13.22
CA LEU A 574 11.68 9.41 -12.69
C LEU A 574 11.17 7.96 -12.61
N VAL A 575 11.86 7.11 -11.86
CA VAL A 575 11.28 5.83 -11.43
C VAL A 575 10.53 6.08 -10.13
N LEU A 576 9.20 6.09 -10.20
CA LEU A 576 8.36 6.65 -9.15
C LEU A 576 8.02 5.57 -8.12
N LEU A 577 9.04 4.96 -7.54
CA LEU A 577 8.82 4.01 -6.45
C LEU A 577 8.27 4.77 -5.23
N LYS A 578 7.32 4.15 -4.54
CA LYS A 578 6.78 4.73 -3.30
C LYS A 578 7.71 4.38 -2.14
N GLY A 579 8.29 5.40 -1.53
CA GLY A 579 9.11 5.30 -0.32
C GLY A 579 8.28 5.47 0.95
N GLN A 580 8.74 4.84 2.03
CA GLN A 580 8.22 5.07 3.38
C GLN A 580 8.95 6.25 4.03
N VAL A 581 8.26 6.92 4.94
CA VAL A 581 8.77 8.09 5.67
C VAL A 581 8.74 7.81 7.16
N GLU A 582 9.80 8.19 7.86
CA GLU A 582 9.92 8.08 9.30
C GLU A 582 10.07 9.45 9.95
N TYR A 583 9.76 9.51 11.24
CA TYR A 583 10.14 10.64 12.06
C TYR A 583 10.67 10.14 13.40
N ASP A 584 11.71 10.81 13.86
CA ASP A 584 12.30 10.55 15.16
C ASP A 584 11.56 11.37 16.20
N TYR A 585 10.87 10.67 17.10
CA TYR A 585 10.34 11.31 18.29
C TYR A 585 11.40 11.24 19.38
N ALA A 586 12.20 12.30 19.51
CA ALA A 586 13.03 12.51 20.69
C ALA A 586 12.13 12.88 21.86
N SER A 587 11.53 11.87 22.48
CA SER A 587 10.95 11.99 23.80
C SER A 587 12.09 12.42 24.74
N LYS A 588 12.21 13.72 25.05
CA LYS A 588 12.88 14.15 26.29
C LYS A 588 12.08 13.51 27.41
N ALA A 589 12.44 12.28 27.77
CA ALA A 589 11.86 11.57 28.89
C ALA A 589 12.20 12.43 30.11
N ARG A 590 11.26 13.29 30.51
CA ARG A 590 11.23 13.79 31.88
C ARG A 590 11.19 12.52 32.70
N ARG A 591 12.27 12.29 33.47
CA ARG A 591 12.41 11.15 34.36
C ARG A 591 11.05 10.89 35.01
N PRO A 592 10.55 9.64 35.02
CA PRO A 592 9.33 9.35 35.77
C PRO A 592 9.52 9.91 37.18
N PRO A 593 8.50 10.56 37.78
CA PRO A 593 8.63 11.08 39.12
C PRO A 593 9.12 9.94 40.01
N ARG A 594 10.25 10.15 40.69
CA ARG A 594 10.83 9.23 41.68
C ARG A 594 9.86 9.13 42.85
N VAL A 595 8.78 8.39 42.67
CA VAL A 595 7.88 7.98 43.74
C VAL A 595 8.03 6.46 43.75
N PHE A 596 8.64 5.95 44.83
CA PHE A 596 9.13 4.57 45.01
C PHE A 596 10.52 4.25 44.43
N GLN A 597 11.53 5.04 44.81
CA GLN A 597 12.84 4.46 45.07
C GLN A 597 13.02 4.43 46.59
N LYS A 598 12.47 3.39 47.23
CA LYS A 598 12.66 3.16 48.67
C LYS A 598 14.13 2.82 48.84
N VAL A 599 14.89 3.79 49.37
CA VAL A 599 16.29 3.65 49.75
C VAL A 599 16.36 2.56 50.81
N GLN A 600 16.89 1.39 50.45
CA GLN A 600 17.36 0.42 51.41
C GLN A 600 18.87 0.64 51.53
N CYS A 601 19.25 1.57 52.39
CA CYS A 601 20.61 1.60 52.94
C CYS A 601 20.75 0.35 53.78
N VAL A 602 21.41 -0.68 53.25
CA VAL A 602 22.03 -1.72 54.07
C VAL A 602 23.53 -1.46 54.05
N ARG A 603 23.99 -1.18 55.25
CA ARG A 603 25.34 -0.88 55.69
C ARG A 603 26.08 -2.21 55.88
N ASP A 604 27.34 -2.24 55.47
CA ASP A 604 28.42 -3.16 55.84
C ASP A 604 28.31 -4.67 55.55
N GLY A 605 29.19 -5.11 54.65
CA GLY A 605 30.20 -6.13 54.97
C GLY A 605 29.78 -7.60 54.99
N SER A 606 29.85 -8.27 53.84
CA SER A 606 30.62 -9.52 53.66
C SER A 606 30.32 -10.16 52.30
N LEU A 607 31.38 -10.65 51.66
CA LEU A 607 31.31 -11.46 50.44
C LEU A 607 30.47 -12.72 50.67
N GLN A 608 29.53 -13.00 49.78
CA GLN A 608 29.27 -14.38 49.34
C GLN A 608 28.71 -14.40 47.91
N ARG A 609 29.43 -15.10 47.03
CA ARG A 609 28.93 -15.61 45.74
C ARG A 609 27.83 -16.62 46.05
N THR A 610 26.58 -16.30 45.71
CA THR A 610 25.55 -17.32 45.45
C THR A 610 24.66 -16.90 44.29
N THR A 611 24.44 -17.88 43.44
CA THR A 611 23.73 -17.87 42.16
C THR A 611 22.26 -17.48 42.33
N LEU A 612 21.87 -16.37 41.70
CA LEU A 612 20.49 -15.90 41.65
C LEU A 612 19.60 -16.85 40.82
N LYS A 613 18.76 -17.63 41.49
CA LYS A 613 17.52 -18.19 40.93
C LYS A 613 16.31 -17.54 41.62
N HIS A 614 15.48 -16.91 40.77
CA HIS A 614 14.04 -16.58 40.90
C HIS A 614 13.54 -15.75 42.09
N TYR A 615 12.92 -14.61 41.79
CA TYR A 615 11.69 -14.15 42.47
C TYR A 615 10.82 -13.30 41.53
N TRP A 616 9.70 -13.86 41.08
CA TRP A 616 8.54 -13.14 40.55
C TRP A 616 7.30 -13.74 41.23
N VAL A 617 6.73 -13.00 42.18
CA VAL A 617 5.46 -13.24 42.89
C VAL A 617 4.95 -11.84 43.26
N ARG A 618 3.68 -11.40 43.18
CA ARG A 618 2.37 -11.87 42.68
C ARG A 618 1.35 -10.82 43.15
N ARG A 619 0.25 -10.56 42.41
CA ARG A 619 -1.14 -10.24 42.88
C ARG A 619 -1.98 -9.73 41.69
N LEU A 620 -3.24 -10.12 41.46
CA LEU A 620 -4.35 -10.68 42.26
C LEU A 620 -5.06 -11.81 41.47
N SER A 621 -5.30 -13.00 42.05
CA SER A 621 -6.52 -13.50 42.72
C SER A 621 -7.83 -13.45 41.91
N THR A 622 -8.40 -14.62 41.58
CA THR A 622 -9.69 -15.13 42.10
C THR A 622 -9.91 -16.59 41.70
N THR A 623 -10.20 -17.41 42.72
CA THR A 623 -11.11 -18.58 42.80
C THR A 623 -10.85 -19.84 41.96
N ASP A 624 -10.29 -20.85 42.64
CA ASP A 624 -10.76 -22.23 42.82
C ASP A 624 -11.47 -22.96 41.68
N SER A 625 -10.81 -23.99 41.16
CA SER A 625 -11.34 -25.37 41.08
C SER A 625 -10.19 -26.32 40.75
N ALA A 626 -9.96 -27.29 41.64
CA ALA A 626 -8.96 -28.33 41.51
C ALA A 626 -9.43 -29.44 40.58
N ALA A 627 -8.53 -29.93 39.71
CA ALA A 627 -8.55 -31.32 39.26
C ALA A 627 -7.13 -31.73 38.82
N LEU A 628 -6.63 -32.76 39.50
CA LEU A 628 -5.40 -33.50 39.23
C LEU A 628 -5.41 -34.13 37.82
N ALA A 629 -4.28 -34.10 37.13
CA ALA A 629 -3.71 -35.28 36.45
C ALA A 629 -2.27 -35.01 35.98
N ARG A 630 -1.32 -35.82 36.47
CA ARG A 630 -0.02 -36.06 35.83
C ARG A 630 -0.24 -36.77 34.49
N VAL A 631 0.59 -36.52 33.47
CA VAL A 631 1.31 -37.51 32.65
C VAL A 631 2.38 -36.77 31.80
N THR A 632 3.45 -37.52 31.53
CA THR A 632 4.79 -37.29 30.95
C THR A 632 4.92 -36.62 29.57
N PRO A 633 6.13 -36.15 29.20
CA PRO A 633 6.42 -35.56 27.89
C PRO A 633 6.63 -36.65 26.82
N LEU A 634 6.12 -36.44 25.61
CA LEU A 634 6.45 -37.24 24.43
C LEU A 634 6.84 -36.35 23.25
N ASP A 635 8.08 -36.57 22.83
CA ASP A 635 8.63 -36.68 21.47
C ASP A 635 8.15 -35.80 20.31
N VAL A 636 9.14 -35.03 19.86
CA VAL A 636 9.59 -34.77 18.49
C VAL A 636 8.86 -35.57 17.39
N VAL A 637 8.06 -34.88 16.59
CA VAL A 637 7.53 -35.38 15.31
C VAL A 637 8.31 -34.74 14.15
N ARG A 638 8.94 -35.60 13.33
CA ARG A 638 9.52 -35.27 12.01
C ARG A 638 8.42 -35.11 10.95
N PRO A 639 8.67 -34.36 9.86
CA PRO A 639 7.70 -34.16 8.79
C PRO A 639 7.60 -35.37 7.85
N VAL A 640 6.37 -35.65 7.41
CA VAL A 640 5.99 -36.63 6.37
C VAL A 640 6.09 -35.97 4.98
N PRO A 641 6.61 -36.65 3.94
CA PRO A 641 6.56 -36.16 2.57
C PRO A 641 5.20 -36.45 1.92
N PHE A 642 4.67 -35.49 1.16
CA PHE A 642 3.52 -35.67 0.29
C PHE A 642 3.97 -36.26 -1.06
N ASN A 643 3.34 -37.37 -1.46
CA ASN A 643 3.15 -37.76 -2.85
C ASN A 643 1.98 -36.97 -3.44
#